data_AF-Q2IIF6-F1
#
_entry.id   AF-Q2IIF6-F1
#
_cell.length_a   1.000
_cell.length_b   1.000
_cell.length_c   1.000
_cell.angle_alpha   90.00
_cell.angle_beta   90.00
_cell.angle_gamma   90.00
#
_symmetry.space_group_name_H-M   'P 1'
#
loop_
_entity.id
_entity.type
_entity.pdbx_description
1 polymer ?
#
loop_
_entity_poly.entity_id
_entity_poly.type
_entity_poly.pdbx_seq_one_letter_code
_entity_poly.pdbx_strand_id
1 'polypeptide(L)'
;MRPSAASPVRAAPIAMLLAACAGSKLPMTAAGLAETGSPEALVAYLGQPGADGQVCARGGAVPEDVRRSRRTPGALVAALRAGKVPGPIWADCAESLLPAMPGERASDLVDRILGAEADLVEAPEVEHDPALQAQLEALHRVALERAPGPAGSRQVRAAVLAELRPRLAGDRLGPVARPRAEALAATLEAEQGEWEGRRVDAGRIAALTASRDEAALRLLARRLPDPDARAEAERGLVRVRIAASPFPEVKARAASVEVAVLRDGAYRISPQDHRPLRAALAPDRIPAATILARQSPPDGTATLLALGDGGRPGVLPPVHLAAALTVEVAGLSRPIRPCAPGRPLDPTPCLDPAALSVDSPYAALRGPDLVVRERADLPALAALARSGSRLEVPVRAGGALAGNVSWPVRFERPGRWVFEGSKPGAPGPDLAIALERVDADRLVVAATFPGGRRLAVLERADAPAFRIVTRGASGWSGRDGSRGRDGSTGTPGVDASCLSGSDGTAGGPGGPGEDGEAGGPGQPGGRGGAVNVAVRAPAALLADTLALAGGIVVSEGGRGGSGGRGGMGGHGGDGGAGGRRASLCLKDGRSVQLSGGFDGPMGPNGAAGPDGPSGSDGPAGLVRIEPAAAASLD
;
A
#
# COMPACT_ATOMS: atom_id res chain seq x y z
N MET A 1 48.79 44.32 18.43
CA MET A 1 48.76 43.92 17.00
C MET A 1 49.14 42.45 16.89
N ARG A 2 48.15 41.58 16.70
CA ARG A 2 48.32 40.16 16.33
C ARG A 2 47.22 39.83 15.31
N PRO A 3 47.50 39.10 14.22
CA PRO A 3 46.55 38.91 13.13
C PRO A 3 45.54 37.80 13.45
N SER A 4 44.35 38.00 12.91
CA SER A 4 43.17 37.14 12.99
C SER A 4 43.34 35.88 12.14
N ALA A 5 43.07 34.70 12.70
CA ALA A 5 43.03 33.44 11.98
C ALA A 5 41.61 33.18 11.45
N ALA A 6 41.45 33.21 10.14
CA ALA A 6 40.23 32.82 9.45
C ALA A 6 40.07 31.29 9.48
N SER A 7 38.92 30.80 9.96
CA SER A 7 38.54 29.39 9.85
C SER A 7 37.81 29.13 8.53
N PRO A 8 38.08 28.02 7.83
CA PRO A 8 37.35 27.65 6.62
C PRO A 8 35.96 27.10 6.95
N VAL A 9 34.94 27.73 6.38
CA VAL A 9 33.55 27.25 6.39
C VAL A 9 33.49 25.93 5.62
N ARG A 10 33.32 24.82 6.34
CA ARG A 10 32.94 23.53 5.75
C ARG A 10 31.48 23.62 5.31
N ALA A 11 31.25 23.74 4.01
CA ALA A 11 29.96 23.48 3.40
C ALA A 11 29.64 21.98 3.55
N ALA A 12 28.77 21.65 4.51
CA ALA A 12 28.18 20.33 4.61
C ALA A 12 27.12 20.16 3.50
N PRO A 13 27.02 18.99 2.86
CA PRO A 13 26.05 18.78 1.79
C PRO A 13 24.64 18.72 2.38
N ILE A 14 23.80 19.67 1.97
CA ILE A 14 22.35 19.64 2.07
C ILE A 14 21.86 18.51 1.16
N ALA A 15 21.89 17.27 1.64
CA ALA A 15 21.44 16.08 0.91
C ALA A 15 20.63 15.10 1.80
N MET A 16 19.95 15.62 2.84
CA MET A 16 19.07 14.85 3.74
C MET A 16 17.73 15.54 4.00
N LEU A 17 17.07 16.12 2.98
CA LEU A 17 15.71 16.68 3.13
C LEU A 17 14.73 16.31 1.99
N LEU A 18 15.08 15.33 1.12
CA LEU A 18 14.20 14.86 0.04
C LEU A 18 13.56 13.49 0.28
N ALA A 19 13.66 12.91 1.48
CA ALA A 19 13.05 11.61 1.81
C ALA A 19 11.60 11.69 2.35
N ALA A 20 11.02 12.88 2.53
CA ALA A 20 9.74 13.06 3.24
C ALA A 20 8.49 13.23 2.35
N CYS A 21 8.59 12.96 1.04
CA CYS A 21 7.44 13.02 0.12
C CYS A 21 7.24 11.71 -0.67
N ALA A 22 7.69 10.57 -0.13
CA ALA A 22 7.18 9.28 -0.59
C ALA A 22 5.79 9.09 0.03
N GLY A 23 4.76 9.69 -0.59
CA GLY A 23 3.37 9.43 -0.22
C GLY A 23 3.11 7.92 -0.21
N SER A 24 2.32 7.45 0.74
CA SER A 24 1.91 6.05 0.82
C SER A 24 1.34 5.58 -0.52
N LYS A 25 1.76 4.40 -1.00
CA LYS A 25 1.20 3.82 -2.23
C LYS A 25 -0.28 3.53 -2.00
N LEU A 26 -1.14 4.23 -2.73
CA LEU A 26 -2.59 4.03 -2.73
C LEU A 26 -3.02 3.19 -3.96
N PRO A 27 -4.10 2.38 -3.85
CA PRO A 27 -4.83 2.11 -2.62
C PRO A 27 -4.00 1.29 -1.62
N MET A 28 -4.14 1.63 -0.34
CA MET A 28 -3.51 0.95 0.80
C MET A 28 -4.55 0.04 1.46
N THR A 29 -4.24 -1.25 1.57
CA THR A 29 -5.09 -2.20 2.30
C THR A 29 -4.76 -2.18 3.80
N ALA A 30 -5.56 -2.85 4.64
CA ALA A 30 -5.27 -2.96 6.07
C ALA A 30 -3.92 -3.65 6.32
N ALA A 31 -3.58 -4.69 5.54
CA ALA A 31 -2.25 -5.30 5.59
C ALA A 31 -1.13 -4.29 5.23
N GLY A 32 -1.33 -3.45 4.20
CA GLY A 32 -0.37 -2.40 3.84
C GLY A 32 -0.21 -1.32 4.92
N LEU A 33 -1.30 -1.00 5.65
CA LEU A 33 -1.24 -0.14 6.83
C LEU A 33 -0.40 -0.76 7.94
N ALA A 34 -0.60 -2.06 8.23
CA ALA A 34 0.16 -2.78 9.23
C ALA A 34 1.67 -2.81 8.92
N GLU A 35 2.02 -2.95 7.64
CA GLU A 35 3.42 -2.94 7.16
C GLU A 35 4.06 -1.53 7.24
N THR A 36 3.30 -0.48 6.94
CA THR A 36 3.83 0.91 6.94
C THR A 36 3.94 1.50 8.34
N GLY A 37 2.96 1.23 9.22
CA GLY A 37 3.03 1.54 10.65
C GLY A 37 3.22 3.03 11.00
N SER A 38 2.47 3.95 10.38
CA SER A 38 2.53 5.37 10.74
C SER A 38 1.16 6.03 10.93
N PRO A 39 1.05 7.12 11.72
CA PRO A 39 -0.18 7.91 11.81
C PRO A 39 -0.64 8.46 10.45
N GLU A 40 0.30 8.84 9.58
CA GLU A 40 0.00 9.34 8.24
C GLU A 40 -0.54 8.22 7.35
N ALA A 41 -0.02 6.99 7.46
CA ALA A 41 -0.56 5.82 6.78
C ALA A 41 -1.97 5.47 7.27
N LEU A 42 -2.24 5.60 8.58
CA LEU A 42 -3.59 5.42 9.12
C LEU A 42 -4.57 6.43 8.52
N VAL A 43 -4.21 7.72 8.50
CA VAL A 43 -5.03 8.77 7.88
C VAL A 43 -5.22 8.49 6.38
N ALA A 44 -4.15 8.12 5.68
CA ALA A 44 -4.22 7.77 4.27
C ALA A 44 -5.15 6.57 4.03
N TYR A 45 -5.12 5.56 4.89
CA TYR A 45 -6.00 4.41 4.83
C TYR A 45 -7.47 4.82 4.99
N LEU A 46 -7.79 5.53 6.08
CA LEU A 46 -9.16 5.94 6.43
C LEU A 46 -9.78 6.92 5.44
N GLY A 47 -8.96 7.70 4.72
CA GLY A 47 -9.41 8.63 3.69
C GLY A 47 -9.81 7.97 2.37
N GLN A 48 -9.62 6.65 2.21
CA GLN A 48 -9.94 5.96 0.97
C GLN A 48 -11.42 5.58 0.88
N PRO A 49 -11.98 5.52 -0.35
CA PRO A 49 -13.28 4.90 -0.58
C PRO A 49 -13.31 3.45 -0.07
N GLY A 50 -14.36 3.11 0.68
CA GLY A 50 -14.56 1.78 1.24
C GLY A 50 -13.67 1.43 2.43
N ALA A 51 -12.91 2.39 2.98
CA ALA A 51 -12.12 2.17 4.18
C ALA A 51 -13.00 1.80 5.38
N ASP A 52 -12.46 0.93 6.23
CA ASP A 52 -13.13 0.41 7.41
C ASP A 52 -12.50 0.98 8.69
N GLY A 53 -13.28 1.75 9.45
CA GLY A 53 -12.84 2.32 10.73
C GLY A 53 -12.47 1.26 11.77
N GLN A 54 -13.03 0.05 11.69
CA GLN A 54 -12.72 -1.06 12.60
C GLN A 54 -11.27 -1.56 12.49
N VAL A 55 -10.49 -1.10 11.51
CA VAL A 55 -9.04 -1.32 11.46
C VAL A 55 -8.33 -0.88 12.74
N CYS A 56 -8.90 0.09 13.44
CA CYS A 56 -8.38 0.68 14.67
C CYS A 56 -8.68 -0.14 15.93
N ALA A 57 -9.52 -1.19 15.83
CA ALA A 57 -9.85 -2.06 16.96
C ALA A 57 -8.61 -2.77 17.53
N ARG A 58 -8.74 -3.27 18.76
CA ARG A 58 -7.69 -4.09 19.40
C ARG A 58 -7.49 -5.37 18.58
N GLY A 59 -6.23 -5.64 18.19
CA GLY A 59 -5.89 -6.75 17.29
C GLY A 59 -6.22 -6.49 15.82
N GLY A 60 -6.73 -5.29 15.49
CA GLY A 60 -6.85 -4.81 14.12
C GLY A 60 -5.49 -4.44 13.51
N ALA A 61 -5.51 -3.94 12.27
CA ALA A 61 -4.29 -3.74 11.50
C ALA A 61 -3.45 -2.52 11.90
N VAL A 62 -3.97 -1.65 12.79
CA VAL A 62 -3.18 -0.54 13.35
C VAL A 62 -2.10 -1.09 14.30
N PRO A 63 -0.81 -0.88 13.99
CA PRO A 63 0.30 -1.34 14.82
C PRO A 63 0.36 -0.64 16.19
N GLU A 64 0.96 -1.31 17.17
CA GLU A 64 1.01 -0.85 18.56
C GLU A 64 1.83 0.45 18.74
N ASP A 65 2.88 0.64 17.95
CA ASP A 65 3.68 1.88 17.90
C ASP A 65 2.86 3.07 17.40
N VAL A 66 1.97 2.87 16.42
CA VAL A 66 1.00 3.89 15.99
C VAL A 66 0.05 4.23 17.14
N ARG A 67 -0.45 3.25 17.89
CA ARG A 67 -1.32 3.50 19.06
C ARG A 67 -0.60 4.26 20.19
N ARG A 68 0.70 4.02 20.36
CA ARG A 68 1.54 4.67 21.38
C ARG A 68 2.15 5.99 20.93
N SER A 69 2.04 6.35 19.66
CA SER A 69 2.63 7.58 19.11
C SER A 69 1.99 8.84 19.69
N ARG A 70 2.80 9.88 19.93
CA ARG A 70 2.32 11.22 20.38
C ARG A 70 1.60 11.97 19.27
N ARG A 71 1.83 11.57 18.01
CA ARG A 71 1.29 12.24 16.84
C ARG A 71 -0.11 11.74 16.46
N THR A 72 -0.47 10.53 16.85
CA THR A 72 -1.73 9.90 16.43
C THR A 72 -2.99 10.67 16.82
N PRO A 73 -3.16 11.15 18.08
CA PRO A 73 -4.32 11.94 18.44
C PRO A 73 -4.49 13.21 17.59
N GLY A 74 -3.40 13.96 17.44
CA GLY A 74 -3.38 15.20 16.63
C GLY A 74 -3.63 14.93 15.15
N ALA A 75 -3.00 13.90 14.58
CA ALA A 75 -3.16 13.55 13.17
C ALA A 75 -4.61 13.14 12.83
N LEU A 76 -5.27 12.36 13.70
CA LEU A 76 -6.66 11.94 13.48
C LEU A 76 -7.64 13.10 13.53
N VAL A 77 -7.57 13.96 14.55
CA VAL A 77 -8.49 15.11 14.66
C VAL A 77 -8.22 16.11 13.53
N ALA A 78 -6.96 16.39 13.20
CA ALA A 78 -6.61 17.26 12.08
C ALA A 78 -7.11 16.71 10.74
N ALA A 79 -7.06 15.39 10.53
CA ALA A 79 -7.55 14.76 9.31
C ALA A 79 -9.07 14.88 9.14
N LEU A 80 -9.85 14.73 10.23
CA LEU A 80 -11.29 14.99 10.22
C LEU A 80 -11.58 16.45 9.89
N ARG A 81 -10.93 17.38 10.61
CA ARG A 81 -11.12 18.83 10.43
C ARG A 81 -10.76 19.30 9.02
N ALA A 82 -9.76 18.68 8.41
CA ALA A 82 -9.35 18.97 7.03
C ALA A 82 -10.21 18.26 5.97
N GLY A 83 -11.26 17.51 6.36
CA GLY A 83 -12.11 16.75 5.44
C GLY A 83 -11.39 15.60 4.74
N LYS A 84 -10.20 15.17 5.21
CA LYS A 84 -9.41 14.09 4.61
C LYS A 84 -9.96 12.70 4.94
N VAL A 85 -10.65 12.58 6.09
CA VAL A 85 -11.30 11.34 6.51
C VAL A 85 -12.79 11.61 6.69
N PRO A 86 -13.68 10.81 6.07
CA PRO A 86 -15.12 10.94 6.28
C PRO A 86 -15.51 10.76 7.75
N GLY A 87 -16.43 11.60 8.25
CA GLY A 87 -16.86 11.62 9.64
C GLY A 87 -17.26 10.24 10.22
N PRO A 88 -18.13 9.47 9.55
CA PRO A 88 -18.53 8.15 10.05
C PRO A 88 -17.36 7.17 10.22
N ILE A 89 -16.45 7.11 9.23
CA ILE A 89 -15.27 6.23 9.25
C ILE A 89 -14.30 6.66 10.35
N TRP A 90 -14.13 7.97 10.52
CA TRP A 90 -13.32 8.54 11.59
C TRP A 90 -13.87 8.16 12.96
N ALA A 91 -15.19 8.29 13.18
CA ALA A 91 -15.83 8.00 14.45
C ALA A 91 -15.68 6.51 14.81
N ASP A 92 -15.94 5.61 13.86
CA ASP A 92 -15.77 4.17 14.06
C ASP A 92 -14.32 3.80 14.43
N CYS A 93 -13.33 4.45 13.79
CA CYS A 93 -11.93 4.28 14.16
C CYS A 93 -11.63 4.81 15.56
N ALA A 94 -12.03 6.04 15.88
CA ALA A 94 -11.74 6.67 17.16
C ALA A 94 -12.37 5.88 18.33
N GLU A 95 -13.62 5.45 18.21
CA GLU A 95 -14.30 4.61 19.20
C GLU A 95 -13.55 3.30 19.46
N SER A 96 -13.07 2.66 18.39
CA SER A 96 -12.33 1.39 18.47
C SER A 96 -10.90 1.57 18.99
N LEU A 97 -10.29 2.73 18.72
CA LEU A 97 -8.92 3.06 19.07
C LEU A 97 -8.77 3.42 20.55
N LEU A 98 -9.70 4.22 21.10
CA LEU A 98 -9.68 4.69 22.49
C LEU A 98 -9.40 3.59 23.53
N PRO A 99 -10.11 2.43 23.55
CA PRO A 99 -9.83 1.35 24.50
C PRO A 99 -8.54 0.56 24.20
N ALA A 100 -7.95 0.74 23.02
CA ALA A 100 -6.70 0.11 22.61
C ALA A 100 -5.47 1.00 22.87
N MET A 101 -5.65 2.28 23.19
CA MET A 101 -4.56 3.22 23.46
C MET A 101 -4.11 3.19 24.93
N PRO A 102 -2.84 3.57 25.21
CA PRO A 102 -2.42 3.88 26.58
C PRO A 102 -3.26 5.03 27.16
N GLY A 103 -3.55 4.99 28.46
CA GLY A 103 -4.45 5.94 29.13
C GLY A 103 -4.13 7.41 28.84
N GLU A 104 -2.86 7.83 28.92
CA GLU A 104 -2.45 9.20 28.60
C GLU A 104 -2.79 9.63 27.17
N ARG A 105 -2.72 8.69 26.21
CA ARG A 105 -2.98 8.97 24.79
C ARG A 105 -4.45 8.91 24.45
N ALA A 106 -5.20 8.02 25.11
CA ALA A 106 -6.65 8.06 25.07
C ALA A 106 -7.18 9.40 25.62
N SER A 107 -6.65 9.87 26.76
CA SER A 107 -7.01 11.18 27.33
C SER A 107 -6.64 12.36 26.42
N ASP A 108 -5.43 12.38 25.83
CA ASP A 108 -5.04 13.42 24.84
C ASP A 108 -5.96 13.42 23.62
N LEU A 109 -6.38 12.25 23.11
CA LEU A 109 -7.36 12.17 22.02
C LEU A 109 -8.71 12.73 22.45
N VAL A 110 -9.22 12.36 23.63
CA VAL A 110 -10.50 12.88 24.14
C VAL A 110 -10.43 14.40 24.34
N ASP A 111 -9.35 14.94 24.90
CA ASP A 111 -9.17 16.38 25.10
C ASP A 111 -9.22 17.15 23.77
N ARG A 112 -8.57 16.60 22.72
CA ARG A 112 -8.62 17.18 21.38
C ARG A 112 -9.99 17.09 20.74
N ILE A 113 -10.72 16.01 20.98
CA ILE A 113 -12.10 15.85 20.49
C ILE A 113 -13.01 16.88 21.15
N LEU A 114 -12.96 17.00 22.47
CA LEU A 114 -13.78 17.95 23.23
C LEU A 114 -13.48 19.41 22.82
N GLY A 115 -12.21 19.77 22.66
CA GLY A 115 -11.83 21.10 22.17
C GLY A 115 -12.32 21.35 20.74
N ALA A 116 -12.09 20.42 19.83
CA ALA A 116 -12.52 20.57 18.44
C ALA A 116 -14.05 20.61 18.28
N GLU A 117 -14.80 19.91 19.14
CA GLU A 117 -16.26 19.95 19.17
C GLU A 117 -16.77 21.30 19.68
N ALA A 118 -16.20 21.82 20.78
CA ALA A 118 -16.51 23.15 21.30
C ALA A 118 -16.24 24.23 20.24
N ASP A 119 -15.09 24.17 19.57
CA ASP A 119 -14.75 25.10 18.49
C ASP A 119 -15.77 25.06 17.32
N LEU A 120 -16.30 23.88 16.96
CA LEU A 120 -17.29 23.76 15.88
C LEU A 120 -18.69 24.22 16.29
N VAL A 121 -19.11 23.94 17.52
CA VAL A 121 -20.38 24.41 18.07
C VAL A 121 -20.46 25.93 18.06
N GLU A 122 -19.32 26.60 18.18
CA GLU A 122 -19.24 28.05 18.17
C GLU A 122 -19.12 28.68 16.78
N ALA A 123 -18.77 27.89 15.77
CA ALA A 123 -18.63 28.36 14.40
C ALA A 123 -20.01 28.61 13.78
N PRO A 124 -20.38 29.85 13.43
CA PRO A 124 -21.68 30.15 12.82
C PRO A 124 -21.93 29.39 11.51
N GLU A 125 -20.85 29.00 10.82
CA GLU A 125 -20.88 28.24 9.58
C GLU A 125 -21.47 26.84 9.77
N VAL A 126 -21.39 26.25 10.97
CA VAL A 126 -21.92 24.91 11.25
C VAL A 126 -23.43 24.82 11.05
N GLU A 127 -24.14 25.94 11.15
CA GLU A 127 -25.59 25.97 10.94
C GLU A 127 -25.96 25.74 9.46
N HIS A 128 -25.02 25.94 8.53
CA HIS A 128 -25.31 25.94 7.09
C HIS A 128 -24.39 25.04 6.26
N ASP A 129 -23.16 24.74 6.73
CA ASP A 129 -22.19 23.92 6.00
C ASP A 129 -22.35 22.42 6.34
N PRO A 130 -22.82 21.58 5.40
CA PRO A 130 -23.02 20.15 5.65
C PRO A 130 -21.72 19.41 5.99
N ALA A 131 -20.57 19.88 5.50
CA ALA A 131 -19.28 19.25 5.81
C ALA A 131 -18.88 19.51 7.27
N LEU A 132 -19.08 20.74 7.77
CA LEU A 132 -18.85 21.05 9.19
C LEU A 132 -19.86 20.34 10.09
N GLN A 133 -21.12 20.23 9.67
CA GLN A 133 -22.14 19.44 10.39
C GLN A 133 -21.73 17.97 10.51
N ALA A 134 -21.23 17.36 9.43
CA ALA A 134 -20.74 15.98 9.46
C ALA A 134 -19.50 15.80 10.35
N GLN A 135 -18.60 16.79 10.41
CA GLN A 135 -17.46 16.79 11.34
C GLN A 135 -17.92 16.91 12.79
N LEU A 136 -18.84 17.83 13.08
CA LEU A 136 -19.43 18.01 14.40
C LEU A 136 -20.12 16.72 14.86
N GLU A 137 -20.95 16.11 14.01
CA GLU A 137 -21.65 14.86 14.33
C GLU A 137 -20.66 13.72 14.64
N ALA A 138 -19.56 13.62 13.90
CA ALA A 138 -18.53 12.61 14.14
C ALA A 138 -17.83 12.81 15.49
N LEU A 139 -17.41 14.04 15.82
CA LEU A 139 -16.81 14.38 17.12
C LEU A 139 -17.79 14.11 18.26
N HIS A 140 -19.02 14.60 18.11
CA HIS A 140 -20.10 14.46 19.06
C HIS A 140 -20.41 12.99 19.36
N ARG A 141 -20.53 12.16 18.33
CA ARG A 141 -20.75 10.72 18.48
C ARG A 141 -19.66 10.09 19.36
N VAL A 142 -18.38 10.33 19.06
CA VAL A 142 -17.28 9.76 19.87
C VAL A 142 -17.28 10.32 21.29
N ALA A 143 -17.56 11.61 21.45
CA ALA A 143 -17.64 12.24 22.77
C ALA A 143 -18.74 11.60 23.63
N LEU A 144 -19.92 11.35 23.06
CA LEU A 144 -21.06 10.77 23.77
C LEU A 144 -20.97 9.25 23.93
N GLU A 145 -20.46 8.53 22.93
CA GLU A 145 -20.54 7.07 22.86
C GLU A 145 -19.30 6.33 23.35
N ARG A 146 -18.16 7.03 23.57
CA ARG A 146 -16.92 6.41 24.08
C ARG A 146 -17.17 5.55 25.32
N ALA A 147 -16.44 4.43 25.42
CA ALA A 147 -16.52 3.52 26.57
C ALA A 147 -16.21 4.23 27.91
N PRO A 148 -16.67 3.70 29.06
CA PRO A 148 -16.25 4.19 30.37
C PRO A 148 -14.73 4.05 30.54
N GLY A 149 -14.07 5.04 31.14
CA GLY A 149 -12.63 4.99 31.45
C GLY A 149 -11.80 6.09 30.78
N PRO A 150 -11.68 6.14 29.43
CA PRO A 150 -10.97 7.21 28.75
C PRO A 150 -11.74 8.53 28.91
N ALA A 151 -11.42 9.26 29.97
CA ALA A 151 -11.89 10.61 30.20
C ALA A 151 -10.80 11.61 29.78
N GLY A 152 -11.24 12.75 29.27
CA GLY A 152 -10.37 13.90 29.09
C GLY A 152 -9.83 14.40 30.43
N SER A 153 -8.76 15.20 30.39
CA SER A 153 -8.23 15.84 31.57
C SER A 153 -9.31 16.66 32.27
N ARG A 154 -9.30 16.67 33.61
CA ARG A 154 -10.28 17.43 34.40
C ARG A 154 -10.25 18.92 34.04
N GLN A 155 -9.06 19.44 33.71
CA GLN A 155 -8.88 20.83 33.31
C GLN A 155 -9.58 21.15 31.99
N VAL A 156 -9.40 20.33 30.94
CA VAL A 156 -10.05 20.57 29.64
C VAL A 156 -11.56 20.44 29.76
N ARG A 157 -12.05 19.42 30.47
CA ARG A 157 -13.50 19.25 30.71
C ARG A 157 -14.13 20.44 31.43
N ALA A 158 -13.46 20.94 32.47
CA ALA A 158 -13.93 22.12 33.20
C ALA A 158 -13.90 23.39 32.33
N ALA A 159 -12.86 23.55 31.51
CA ALA A 159 -12.74 24.69 30.59
C ALA A 159 -13.86 24.69 29.54
N VAL A 160 -14.09 23.56 28.86
CA VAL A 160 -15.16 23.40 27.87
C VAL A 160 -16.54 23.65 28.51
N LEU A 161 -16.79 23.12 29.72
CA LEU A 161 -18.07 23.35 30.40
C LEU A 161 -18.27 24.83 30.81
N ALA A 162 -17.21 25.49 31.28
CA ALA A 162 -17.23 26.92 31.60
C ALA A 162 -17.48 27.78 30.35
N GLU A 163 -17.05 27.29 29.18
CA GLU A 163 -17.27 27.93 27.90
C GLU A 163 -18.69 27.74 27.35
N LEU A 164 -19.24 26.53 27.43
CA LEU A 164 -20.55 26.19 26.87
C LEU A 164 -21.71 26.78 27.68
N ARG A 165 -21.63 26.79 29.02
CA ARG A 165 -22.76 27.20 29.89
C ARG A 165 -23.29 28.62 29.61
N PRO A 166 -22.45 29.68 29.51
CA PRO A 166 -22.94 31.01 29.19
C PRO A 166 -23.61 31.10 27.82
N ARG A 167 -23.17 30.28 26.85
CA ARG A 167 -23.72 30.25 25.49
C ARG A 167 -25.06 29.55 25.43
N LEU A 168 -25.22 28.45 26.19
CA LEU A 168 -26.49 27.75 26.35
C LEU A 168 -27.55 28.59 27.06
N ALA A 169 -27.13 29.38 28.06
CA ALA A 169 -28.01 30.30 28.79
C ALA A 169 -28.44 31.52 27.95
N GLY A 170 -27.71 31.85 26.88
CA GLY A 170 -28.09 32.89 25.92
C GLY A 170 -28.71 32.31 24.64
N ASP A 171 -29.20 33.18 23.75
CA ASP A 171 -29.73 32.80 22.42
C ASP A 171 -28.65 32.85 21.32
N ARG A 172 -27.42 32.43 21.64
CA ARG A 172 -26.26 32.56 20.74
C ARG A 172 -25.98 31.34 19.87
N LEU A 173 -26.56 30.18 20.20
CA LEU A 173 -26.40 28.94 19.44
C LEU A 173 -27.60 28.71 18.54
N GLY A 174 -27.34 28.32 17.29
CA GLY A 174 -28.38 28.00 16.32
C GLY A 174 -28.99 26.61 16.52
N PRO A 175 -29.94 26.22 15.65
CA PRO A 175 -30.69 24.97 15.78
C PRO A 175 -29.84 23.70 15.65
N VAL A 176 -28.69 23.76 14.96
CA VAL A 176 -27.77 22.63 14.85
C VAL A 176 -26.85 22.57 16.06
N ALA A 177 -26.20 23.68 16.42
CA ALA A 177 -25.20 23.71 17.48
C ALA A 177 -25.81 23.51 18.88
N ARG A 178 -26.99 24.10 19.16
CA ARG A 178 -27.59 24.08 20.51
C ARG A 178 -27.83 22.66 21.06
N PRO A 179 -28.52 21.74 20.35
CA PRO A 179 -28.73 20.39 20.88
C PRO A 179 -27.44 19.62 21.15
N ARG A 180 -26.39 19.85 20.34
CA ARG A 180 -25.08 19.20 20.54
C ARG A 180 -24.37 19.76 21.78
N ALA A 181 -24.41 21.08 21.95
CA ALA A 181 -23.86 21.74 23.13
C ALA A 181 -24.55 21.29 24.42
N GLU A 182 -25.88 21.14 24.42
CA GLU A 182 -26.67 20.66 25.55
C GLU A 182 -26.26 19.22 25.93
N ALA A 183 -26.22 18.32 24.94
CA ALA A 183 -25.84 16.93 25.17
C ALA A 183 -24.37 16.78 25.61
N LEU A 184 -23.46 17.59 25.07
CA LEU A 184 -22.06 17.64 25.47
C LEU A 184 -21.91 18.13 26.92
N ALA A 185 -22.58 19.23 27.28
CA ALA A 185 -22.56 19.76 28.64
C ALA A 185 -23.10 18.73 29.64
N ALA A 186 -24.24 18.11 29.34
CA ALA A 186 -24.85 17.08 30.18
C ALA A 186 -23.91 15.86 30.35
N THR A 187 -23.17 15.50 29.31
CA THR A 187 -22.15 14.44 29.37
C THR A 187 -21.00 14.80 30.30
N LEU A 188 -20.48 16.03 30.20
CA LEU A 188 -19.38 16.50 31.06
C LEU A 188 -19.81 16.64 32.52
N GLU A 189 -21.07 16.98 32.79
CA GLU A 189 -21.66 16.96 34.13
C GLU A 189 -21.80 15.54 34.68
N ALA A 190 -22.32 14.60 33.87
CA ALA A 190 -22.47 13.21 34.28
C ALA A 190 -21.13 12.57 34.67
N GLU A 191 -20.04 12.93 33.99
CA GLU A 191 -18.69 12.49 34.35
C GLU A 191 -18.12 13.10 35.64
N GLN A 192 -18.75 14.17 36.14
CA GLN A 192 -18.49 14.77 37.44
C GLN A 192 -19.43 14.22 38.53
N GLY A 193 -20.35 13.32 38.17
CA GLY A 193 -21.38 12.78 39.06
C GLY A 193 -22.58 13.70 39.22
N GLU A 194 -22.78 14.63 38.29
CA GLU A 194 -23.86 15.61 38.29
C GLU A 194 -24.82 15.40 37.10
N TRP A 195 -26.09 15.75 37.28
CA TRP A 195 -27.10 15.80 36.23
C TRP A 195 -28.01 16.99 36.51
N GLU A 196 -28.14 17.91 35.54
CA GLU A 196 -28.87 19.18 35.71
C GLU A 196 -28.36 19.97 36.94
N GLY A 197 -27.04 20.01 37.13
CA GLY A 197 -26.39 20.71 38.23
C GLY A 197 -26.64 20.12 39.64
N ARG A 198 -27.16 18.90 39.74
CA ARG A 198 -27.34 18.18 41.02
C ARG A 198 -26.58 16.87 41.04
N ARG A 199 -26.10 16.46 42.21
CA ARG A 199 -25.46 15.16 42.38
C ARG A 199 -26.45 14.03 42.08
N VAL A 200 -26.00 13.02 41.34
CA VAL A 200 -26.81 11.85 40.99
C VAL A 200 -26.80 10.86 42.15
N ASP A 201 -27.99 10.46 42.60
CA ASP A 201 -28.21 9.43 43.62
C ASP A 201 -29.22 8.37 43.13
N ALA A 202 -29.44 7.32 43.95
CA ALA A 202 -30.36 6.24 43.63
C ALA A 202 -31.81 6.73 43.45
N GLY A 203 -32.23 7.75 44.21
CA GLY A 203 -33.57 8.33 44.10
C GLY A 203 -33.79 9.00 42.74
N ARG A 204 -32.79 9.72 42.24
CA ARG A 204 -32.82 10.34 40.91
C ARG A 204 -32.88 9.29 39.80
N ILE A 205 -32.07 8.23 39.88
CA ILE A 205 -32.08 7.12 38.91
C ILE A 205 -33.46 6.43 38.89
N ALA A 206 -34.05 6.19 40.06
CA ALA A 206 -35.38 5.62 40.17
C ALA A 206 -36.45 6.53 39.54
N ALA A 207 -36.36 7.85 39.75
CA ALA A 207 -37.25 8.83 39.12
C ALA A 207 -37.16 8.80 37.58
N LEU A 208 -35.94 8.75 37.02
CA LEU A 208 -35.70 8.63 35.58
C LEU A 208 -36.24 7.30 35.01
N THR A 209 -36.11 6.22 35.77
CA THR A 209 -36.67 4.90 35.41
C THR A 209 -38.20 4.95 35.38
N ALA A 210 -38.83 5.59 36.37
CA ALA A 210 -40.28 5.74 36.45
C ALA A 210 -40.83 6.64 35.31
N SER A 211 -40.12 7.71 34.96
CA SER A 211 -40.47 8.58 33.84
C SER A 211 -40.11 7.99 32.46
N ARG A 212 -39.41 6.85 32.43
CA ARG A 212 -38.90 6.19 31.21
C ARG A 212 -37.99 7.09 30.38
N ASP A 213 -37.18 7.91 31.05
CA ASP A 213 -36.18 8.75 30.39
C ASP A 213 -34.96 7.90 29.97
N GLU A 214 -35.09 7.23 28.83
CA GLU A 214 -34.05 6.35 28.29
C GLU A 214 -32.74 7.12 28.00
N ALA A 215 -32.83 8.36 27.51
CA ALA A 215 -31.68 9.15 27.12
C ALA A 215 -30.81 9.50 28.35
N ALA A 216 -31.44 9.99 29.42
CA ALA A 216 -30.74 10.27 30.67
C ALA A 216 -30.15 9.00 31.30
N LEU A 217 -30.92 7.91 31.38
CA LEU A 217 -30.43 6.63 31.93
C LEU A 217 -29.25 6.09 31.14
N ARG A 218 -29.29 6.13 29.79
CA ARG A 218 -28.19 5.71 28.93
C ARG A 218 -26.93 6.55 29.18
N LEU A 219 -27.07 7.85 29.37
CA LEU A 219 -25.93 8.70 29.66
C LEU A 219 -25.32 8.36 31.03
N LEU A 220 -26.15 8.31 32.07
CA LEU A 220 -25.71 8.04 33.43
C LEU A 220 -25.07 6.66 33.57
N ALA A 221 -25.66 5.64 32.95
CA ALA A 221 -25.13 4.28 32.86
C ALA A 221 -23.74 4.22 32.19
N ARG A 222 -23.38 5.20 31.35
CA ARG A 222 -22.05 5.25 30.72
C ARG A 222 -21.05 6.13 31.44
N ARG A 223 -21.51 7.24 32.03
CA ARG A 223 -20.65 8.38 32.42
C ARG A 223 -20.43 8.51 33.91
N LEU A 224 -21.31 7.96 34.75
CA LEU A 224 -21.20 8.15 36.19
C LEU A 224 -19.87 7.62 36.74
N PRO A 225 -19.12 8.41 37.53
CA PRO A 225 -17.84 7.98 38.10
C PRO A 225 -18.03 6.87 39.14
N ASP A 226 -19.12 6.92 39.91
CA ASP A 226 -19.48 5.91 40.89
C ASP A 226 -20.00 4.62 40.21
N PRO A 227 -19.32 3.47 40.36
CA PRO A 227 -19.73 2.22 39.74
C PRO A 227 -21.08 1.70 40.24
N ASP A 228 -21.47 1.97 41.49
CA ASP A 228 -22.73 1.46 42.04
C ASP A 228 -23.92 2.23 41.46
N ALA A 229 -23.82 3.57 41.43
CA ALA A 229 -24.79 4.42 40.77
C ALA A 229 -24.89 4.10 39.26
N ARG A 230 -23.77 3.77 38.62
CA ARG A 230 -23.75 3.34 37.22
C ARG A 230 -24.52 2.04 37.02
N ALA A 231 -24.26 1.02 37.84
CA ALA A 231 -24.95 -0.26 37.77
C ALA A 231 -26.46 -0.12 38.00
N GLU A 232 -26.89 0.79 38.87
CA GLU A 232 -28.33 1.06 39.06
C GLU A 232 -28.94 1.77 37.84
N ALA A 233 -28.23 2.71 37.22
CA ALA A 233 -28.67 3.33 35.97
C ALA A 233 -28.75 2.32 34.81
N GLU A 234 -27.81 1.38 34.74
CA GLU A 234 -27.82 0.26 33.77
C GLU A 234 -29.07 -0.63 33.96
N ARG A 235 -29.40 -1.03 35.19
CA ARG A 235 -30.63 -1.78 35.49
C ARG A 235 -31.88 -1.00 35.11
N GLY A 236 -31.94 0.28 35.48
CA GLY A 236 -33.05 1.17 35.12
C GLY A 236 -33.26 1.23 33.61
N LEU A 237 -32.17 1.40 32.84
CA LEU A 237 -32.19 1.39 31.38
C LEU A 237 -32.73 0.08 30.81
N VAL A 238 -32.23 -1.06 31.29
CA VAL A 238 -32.67 -2.39 30.83
C VAL A 238 -34.16 -2.59 31.09
N ARG A 239 -34.66 -2.19 32.27
CA ARG A 239 -36.09 -2.30 32.63
C ARG A 239 -36.98 -1.46 31.72
N VAL A 240 -36.57 -0.22 31.43
CA VAL A 240 -37.28 0.66 30.48
C VAL A 240 -37.36 0.00 29.10
N ARG A 241 -36.25 -0.57 28.61
CA ARG A 241 -36.21 -1.23 27.31
C ARG A 241 -36.98 -2.54 27.24
N ILE A 242 -36.96 -3.35 28.30
CA ILE A 242 -37.78 -4.57 28.38
C ILE A 242 -39.27 -4.21 28.32
N ALA A 243 -39.69 -3.18 29.06
CA ALA A 243 -41.07 -2.69 29.03
C ALA A 243 -41.48 -2.17 27.64
N ALA A 244 -40.55 -1.55 26.90
CA ALA A 244 -40.76 -1.08 25.54
C ALA A 244 -40.63 -2.17 24.46
N SER A 245 -40.14 -3.37 24.79
CA SER A 245 -39.80 -4.40 23.81
C SER A 245 -41.01 -4.81 22.94
N PRO A 246 -40.82 -5.01 21.63
CA PRO A 246 -41.87 -5.51 20.75
C PRO A 246 -42.06 -7.04 20.86
N PHE A 247 -41.22 -7.74 21.64
CA PHE A 247 -41.28 -9.19 21.82
C PHE A 247 -42.06 -9.52 23.10
N PRO A 248 -43.26 -10.14 23.00
CA PRO A 248 -44.00 -10.61 24.18
C PRO A 248 -43.18 -11.55 25.07
N GLU A 249 -42.31 -12.37 24.45
CA GLU A 249 -41.45 -13.33 25.13
C GLU A 249 -40.42 -12.65 26.03
N VAL A 250 -39.91 -11.49 25.61
CA VAL A 250 -38.99 -10.67 26.42
C VAL A 250 -39.70 -10.11 27.65
N LYS A 251 -40.94 -9.64 27.50
CA LYS A 251 -41.75 -9.12 28.61
C LYS A 251 -42.12 -10.24 29.59
N ALA A 252 -42.54 -11.40 29.07
CA ALA A 252 -42.90 -12.56 29.88
C ALA A 252 -41.71 -13.10 30.70
N ARG A 253 -40.48 -12.88 30.23
CA ARG A 253 -39.24 -13.36 30.85
C ARG A 253 -38.37 -12.24 31.42
N ALA A 254 -38.97 -11.09 31.75
CA ALA A 254 -38.29 -9.85 32.10
C ALA A 254 -37.10 -10.03 33.06
N ALA A 255 -37.29 -10.73 34.18
CA ALA A 255 -36.22 -10.92 35.16
C ALA A 255 -35.00 -11.69 34.59
N SER A 256 -35.24 -12.75 33.82
CA SER A 256 -34.15 -13.52 33.20
C SER A 256 -33.47 -12.76 32.05
N VAL A 257 -34.23 -11.94 31.32
CA VAL A 257 -33.69 -11.07 30.26
C VAL A 257 -32.83 -9.96 30.89
N GLU A 258 -33.28 -9.35 31.99
CA GLU A 258 -32.51 -8.33 32.71
C GLU A 258 -31.13 -8.86 33.12
N VAL A 259 -31.09 -10.04 33.75
CA VAL A 259 -29.83 -10.69 34.15
C VAL A 259 -28.94 -11.01 32.95
N ALA A 260 -29.51 -11.57 31.87
CA ALA A 260 -28.74 -11.91 30.67
C ALA A 260 -28.16 -10.66 29.98
N VAL A 261 -28.94 -9.60 29.85
CA VAL A 261 -28.54 -8.35 29.20
C VAL A 261 -27.46 -7.62 30.01
N LEU A 262 -27.59 -7.57 31.35
CA LEU A 262 -26.56 -6.97 32.20
C LEU A 262 -25.23 -7.75 32.16
N ARG A 263 -25.30 -9.08 32.03
CA ARG A 263 -24.11 -9.94 31.94
C ARG A 263 -23.43 -9.85 30.57
N ASP A 264 -24.20 -10.00 29.49
CA ASP A 264 -23.68 -10.22 28.14
C ASP A 264 -23.71 -8.95 27.26
N GLY A 265 -24.29 -7.87 27.79
CA GLY A 265 -24.55 -6.60 27.11
C GLY A 265 -25.74 -6.63 26.15
N ALA A 266 -26.23 -7.81 25.78
CA ALA A 266 -27.33 -8.00 24.84
C ALA A 266 -28.08 -9.31 25.16
N TYR A 267 -29.33 -9.41 24.72
CA TYR A 267 -30.10 -10.65 24.85
C TYR A 267 -29.79 -11.62 23.70
N ARG A 268 -28.69 -12.37 23.84
CA ARG A 268 -28.23 -13.33 22.82
C ARG A 268 -29.04 -14.62 22.89
N ILE A 269 -29.49 -15.10 21.74
CA ILE A 269 -30.12 -16.42 21.63
C ILE A 269 -29.17 -17.41 20.96
N SER A 270 -29.11 -18.62 21.52
CA SER A 270 -28.35 -19.73 20.98
C SER A 270 -29.18 -20.49 19.94
N PRO A 271 -28.62 -20.88 18.79
CA PRO A 271 -29.28 -21.79 17.84
C PRO A 271 -29.68 -23.14 18.43
N GLN A 272 -29.05 -23.55 19.54
CA GLN A 272 -29.37 -24.81 20.24
C GLN A 272 -30.71 -24.71 20.98
N ASP A 273 -30.97 -23.57 21.61
CA ASP A 273 -32.21 -23.31 22.34
C ASP A 273 -33.33 -22.82 21.41
N HIS A 274 -32.94 -22.09 20.36
CA HIS A 274 -33.82 -21.48 19.37
C HIS A 274 -33.39 -21.88 17.97
N ARG A 275 -33.86 -23.03 17.49
CA ARG A 275 -33.50 -23.57 16.18
C ARG A 275 -33.86 -22.56 15.06
N PRO A 276 -32.91 -22.17 14.19
CA PRO A 276 -33.21 -21.38 13.00
C PRO A 276 -34.13 -22.15 12.05
N LEU A 277 -35.21 -21.48 11.63
CA LEU A 277 -36.21 -22.01 10.70
C LEU A 277 -35.95 -21.50 9.28
N ARG A 278 -35.65 -20.21 9.16
CA ARG A 278 -35.37 -19.53 7.89
C ARG A 278 -34.36 -18.41 8.12
N ALA A 279 -33.50 -18.17 7.14
CA ALA A 279 -32.62 -17.02 7.11
C ALA A 279 -32.71 -16.35 5.74
N ALA A 280 -32.57 -15.02 5.69
CA ALA A 280 -32.63 -14.25 4.46
C ALA A 280 -31.70 -13.03 4.52
N LEU A 281 -30.93 -12.84 3.45
CA LEU A 281 -30.16 -11.63 3.19
C LEU A 281 -31.01 -10.58 2.46
N ALA A 282 -30.85 -9.32 2.85
CA ALA A 282 -31.41 -8.14 2.20
C ALA A 282 -30.37 -7.54 1.23
N PRO A 283 -30.48 -7.76 -0.09
CA PRO A 283 -29.45 -7.38 -1.05
C PRO A 283 -29.22 -5.86 -1.14
N ASP A 284 -30.25 -5.06 -0.88
CA ASP A 284 -30.19 -3.59 -0.83
C ASP A 284 -29.31 -3.05 0.30
N ARG A 285 -28.99 -3.90 1.30
CA ARG A 285 -28.12 -3.58 2.44
C ARG A 285 -26.69 -4.07 2.27
N ILE A 286 -26.39 -4.73 1.15
CA ILE A 286 -25.05 -5.19 0.82
C ILE A 286 -24.37 -4.09 -0.02
N PRO A 287 -23.18 -3.60 0.37
CA PRO A 287 -22.46 -2.61 -0.42
C PRO A 287 -22.24 -3.09 -1.86
N ALA A 288 -22.73 -2.31 -2.82
CA ALA A 288 -22.46 -2.52 -4.23
C ALA A 288 -20.99 -2.21 -4.51
N ALA A 289 -20.25 -3.21 -4.99
CA ALA A 289 -18.87 -3.05 -5.39
C ALA A 289 -18.53 -4.04 -6.52
N THR A 290 -17.62 -3.64 -7.40
CA THR A 290 -16.90 -4.59 -8.26
C THR A 290 -15.56 -4.89 -7.63
N ILE A 291 -15.19 -6.15 -7.51
CA ILE A 291 -13.87 -6.55 -7.01
C ILE A 291 -12.86 -6.41 -8.15
N LEU A 292 -11.80 -5.62 -7.95
CA LEU A 292 -10.62 -5.59 -8.81
C LEU A 292 -9.55 -6.50 -8.21
N ALA A 293 -9.15 -7.54 -8.93
CA ALA A 293 -8.02 -8.40 -8.60
C ALA A 293 -6.75 -7.82 -9.25
N ARG A 294 -5.94 -7.13 -8.45
CA ARG A 294 -4.61 -6.65 -8.84
C ARG A 294 -3.59 -7.75 -8.66
N GLN A 295 -3.12 -8.30 -9.77
CA GLN A 295 -2.28 -9.50 -9.77
C GLN A 295 -0.80 -9.16 -9.64
N SER A 296 -0.07 -9.92 -8.84
CA SER A 296 1.40 -9.97 -8.84
C SER A 296 1.88 -11.36 -9.28
N PRO A 297 1.95 -11.64 -10.60
CA PRO A 297 2.44 -12.92 -11.11
C PRO A 297 3.81 -13.36 -10.59
N PRO A 298 4.79 -12.45 -10.36
CA PRO A 298 6.07 -12.83 -9.75
C PRO A 298 5.92 -13.40 -8.33
N ASP A 299 4.98 -12.87 -7.54
CA ASP A 299 4.79 -13.27 -6.14
C ASP A 299 3.78 -14.40 -5.98
N GLY A 300 3.12 -14.84 -7.06
CA GLY A 300 2.10 -15.89 -6.99
C GLY A 300 0.78 -15.44 -6.34
N THR A 301 0.60 -14.15 -6.09
CA THR A 301 -0.52 -13.59 -5.31
C THR A 301 -1.24 -12.47 -6.05
N ALA A 302 -2.36 -12.02 -5.49
CA ALA A 302 -3.09 -10.85 -5.93
C ALA A 302 -3.71 -10.11 -4.74
N THR A 303 -3.93 -8.82 -4.92
CA THR A 303 -4.65 -7.96 -3.98
C THR A 303 -6.07 -7.72 -4.48
N LEU A 304 -7.06 -7.96 -3.63
CA LEU A 304 -8.47 -7.70 -3.91
C LEU A 304 -8.87 -6.31 -3.42
N LEU A 305 -9.37 -5.50 -4.34
CA LEU A 305 -9.70 -4.10 -4.13
C LEU A 305 -11.15 -3.83 -4.55
N ALA A 306 -11.76 -2.79 -4.01
CA ALA A 306 -13.04 -2.30 -4.53
C ALA A 306 -12.78 -1.42 -5.75
N LEU A 307 -13.60 -1.56 -6.78
CA LEU A 307 -13.68 -0.63 -7.90
C LEU A 307 -15.01 0.12 -7.78
N GLY A 308 -14.95 1.39 -7.39
CA GLY A 308 -16.13 2.25 -7.29
C GLY A 308 -16.58 2.80 -8.65
N ASP A 309 -17.71 3.50 -8.69
CA ASP A 309 -18.35 4.01 -9.91
C ASP A 309 -17.48 4.96 -10.74
N GLY A 310 -16.48 5.59 -10.12
CA GLY A 310 -15.48 6.43 -10.80
C GLY A 310 -14.27 5.67 -11.36
N GLY A 311 -14.27 4.34 -11.32
CA GLY A 311 -13.16 3.49 -11.79
C GLY A 311 -11.88 3.59 -10.93
N ARG A 312 -11.93 4.29 -9.80
CA ARG A 312 -10.79 4.41 -8.86
C ARG A 312 -10.79 3.22 -7.90
N PRO A 313 -9.68 2.45 -7.83
CA PRO A 313 -9.54 1.39 -6.86
C PRO A 313 -9.51 1.92 -5.42
N GLY A 314 -10.20 1.24 -4.51
CA GLY A 314 -10.26 1.50 -3.08
C GLY A 314 -10.26 0.20 -2.27
N VAL A 315 -10.57 0.28 -0.98
CA VAL A 315 -10.64 -0.89 -0.09
C VAL A 315 -12.03 -1.50 -0.17
N LEU A 316 -12.13 -2.83 -0.02
CA LEU A 316 -13.43 -3.51 0.01
C LEU A 316 -14.14 -3.24 1.34
N PRO A 317 -15.33 -2.61 1.33
CA PRO A 317 -16.06 -2.36 2.56
C PRO A 317 -16.58 -3.68 3.17
N PRO A 318 -16.64 -3.78 4.51
CA PRO A 318 -17.28 -4.91 5.17
C PRO A 318 -18.78 -4.95 4.86
N VAL A 319 -19.37 -6.13 4.87
CA VAL A 319 -20.84 -6.30 4.87
C VAL A 319 -21.31 -6.51 6.29
N HIS A 320 -22.06 -5.54 6.81
CA HIS A 320 -22.63 -5.61 8.15
C HIS A 320 -23.84 -6.54 8.19
N LEU A 321 -23.65 -7.82 8.54
CA LEU A 321 -24.75 -8.80 8.54
C LEU A 321 -25.79 -8.47 9.61
N ALA A 322 -25.44 -7.74 10.67
CA ALA A 322 -26.43 -7.23 11.64
C ALA A 322 -27.49 -6.29 11.01
N ALA A 323 -27.18 -5.68 9.86
CA ALA A 323 -28.12 -4.86 9.10
C ALA A 323 -28.76 -5.62 7.93
N ALA A 324 -28.01 -6.54 7.30
CA ALA A 324 -28.42 -7.23 6.08
C ALA A 324 -29.07 -8.60 6.29
N LEU A 325 -28.93 -9.22 7.46
CA LEU A 325 -29.41 -10.59 7.73
C LEU A 325 -30.61 -10.58 8.67
N THR A 326 -31.63 -11.34 8.30
CA THR A 326 -32.78 -11.67 9.17
C THR A 326 -32.89 -13.18 9.35
N VAL A 327 -33.26 -13.61 10.55
CA VAL A 327 -33.38 -15.01 10.93
C VAL A 327 -34.68 -15.23 11.67
N GLU A 328 -35.50 -16.14 11.17
CA GLU A 328 -36.67 -16.67 11.87
C GLU A 328 -36.20 -17.86 12.71
N VAL A 329 -36.55 -17.85 14.00
CA VAL A 329 -36.14 -18.88 14.95
C VAL A 329 -37.35 -19.43 15.69
N ALA A 330 -37.29 -20.71 16.08
CA ALA A 330 -38.34 -21.32 16.85
C ALA A 330 -38.53 -20.62 18.21
N GLY A 331 -39.78 -20.40 18.60
CA GLY A 331 -40.13 -19.85 19.92
C GLY A 331 -40.06 -18.32 20.04
N LEU A 332 -39.79 -17.58 18.96
CA LEU A 332 -39.93 -16.13 18.92
C LEU A 332 -40.99 -15.71 17.89
N SER A 333 -41.84 -14.76 18.27
CA SER A 333 -42.92 -14.23 17.43
C SER A 333 -42.47 -13.35 16.27
N ARG A 334 -41.21 -12.90 16.25
CA ARG A 334 -40.67 -12.01 15.21
C ARG A 334 -39.27 -12.44 14.79
N PRO A 335 -38.87 -12.17 13.53
CA PRO A 335 -37.51 -12.43 13.09
C PRO A 335 -36.52 -11.57 13.86
N ILE A 336 -35.33 -12.12 14.03
CA ILE A 336 -34.21 -11.49 14.73
C ILE A 336 -33.05 -11.23 13.77
N ARG A 337 -32.03 -10.53 14.24
CA ARG A 337 -30.80 -10.22 13.49
C ARG A 337 -29.57 -10.66 14.28
N PRO A 338 -28.40 -10.78 13.65
CA PRO A 338 -27.14 -10.90 14.38
C PRO A 338 -26.97 -9.78 15.40
N CYS A 339 -26.41 -10.10 16.55
CA CYS A 339 -26.10 -9.09 17.56
C CYS A 339 -25.09 -8.08 16.99
N ALA A 340 -25.48 -6.81 16.96
CA ALA A 340 -24.61 -5.74 16.51
C ALA A 340 -23.57 -5.40 17.61
N PRO A 341 -22.33 -5.04 17.25
CA PRO A 341 -21.39 -4.47 18.21
C PRO A 341 -21.94 -3.13 18.74
N GLY A 342 -21.61 -2.79 19.98
CA GLY A 342 -21.84 -1.44 20.50
C GLY A 342 -23.28 -1.08 20.92
N ARG A 343 -24.20 -2.05 21.05
CA ARG A 343 -25.48 -1.83 21.74
C ARG A 343 -25.34 -2.22 23.22
N PRO A 344 -24.94 -1.31 24.14
CA PRO A 344 -24.96 -1.66 25.54
C PRO A 344 -26.41 -1.78 25.98
N LEU A 345 -26.73 -2.94 26.51
CA LEU A 345 -27.93 -3.21 27.27
C LEU A 345 -29.22 -3.24 26.43
N ASP A 346 -29.17 -3.84 25.24
CA ASP A 346 -30.36 -4.04 24.39
C ASP A 346 -31.02 -5.41 24.68
N PRO A 347 -32.28 -5.44 25.17
CA PRO A 347 -33.01 -6.69 25.44
C PRO A 347 -33.65 -7.30 24.19
N THR A 348 -33.47 -6.71 23.01
CA THR A 348 -33.93 -7.29 21.75
C THR A 348 -33.23 -8.62 21.50
N PRO A 349 -33.95 -9.74 21.30
CA PRO A 349 -33.33 -11.02 20.99
C PRO A 349 -32.50 -10.92 19.72
N CYS A 350 -31.26 -11.39 19.77
CA CYS A 350 -30.34 -11.35 18.64
C CYS A 350 -29.52 -12.64 18.53
N LEU A 351 -29.16 -13.01 17.30
CA LEU A 351 -28.39 -14.23 17.03
C LEU A 351 -26.94 -14.00 17.44
N ASP A 352 -26.37 -14.93 18.19
CA ASP A 352 -24.94 -14.90 18.51
C ASP A 352 -24.11 -14.92 17.21
N PRO A 353 -23.17 -13.96 17.00
CA PRO A 353 -22.29 -13.97 15.83
C PRO A 353 -21.51 -15.28 15.63
N ALA A 354 -21.24 -16.05 16.71
CA ALA A 354 -20.61 -17.37 16.62
C ALA A 354 -21.47 -18.42 15.89
N ALA A 355 -22.76 -18.18 15.74
CA ALA A 355 -23.66 -19.02 14.96
C ALA A 355 -23.60 -18.73 13.45
N LEU A 356 -22.89 -17.69 13.03
CA LEU A 356 -22.71 -17.35 11.62
C LEU A 356 -21.56 -18.14 11.03
N SER A 357 -21.71 -18.58 9.79
CA SER A 357 -20.61 -19.16 9.03
C SER A 357 -20.65 -18.75 7.56
N VAL A 358 -19.47 -18.73 6.95
CA VAL A 358 -19.29 -18.49 5.52
C VAL A 358 -18.45 -19.60 4.93
N ASP A 359 -18.82 -20.03 3.73
CA ASP A 359 -18.15 -21.11 3.01
C ASP A 359 -17.45 -20.54 1.76
N SER A 360 -16.33 -19.85 1.99
CA SER A 360 -15.54 -19.26 0.91
C SER A 360 -14.08 -19.08 1.34
N PRO A 361 -13.10 -19.42 0.48
CA PRO A 361 -11.69 -19.14 0.75
C PRO A 361 -11.35 -17.65 0.63
N TYR A 362 -12.24 -16.83 0.04
CA TYR A 362 -12.00 -15.41 -0.23
C TYR A 362 -12.62 -14.49 0.81
N ALA A 363 -13.39 -15.01 1.76
CA ALA A 363 -14.08 -14.20 2.75
C ALA A 363 -13.96 -14.83 4.15
N ALA A 364 -14.18 -14.01 5.17
CA ALA A 364 -14.19 -14.43 6.56
C ALA A 364 -15.18 -13.59 7.36
N LEU A 365 -15.58 -14.10 8.53
CA LEU A 365 -16.38 -13.34 9.48
C LEU A 365 -15.45 -12.68 10.51
N ARG A 366 -15.71 -11.40 10.79
CA ARG A 366 -15.11 -10.65 11.89
C ARG A 366 -16.24 -10.16 12.79
N GLY A 367 -16.57 -10.96 13.80
CA GLY A 367 -17.82 -10.78 14.55
C GLY A 367 -19.03 -10.97 13.62
N PRO A 368 -20.00 -10.05 13.57
CA PRO A 368 -21.13 -10.13 12.66
C PRO A 368 -20.85 -9.54 11.26
N ASP A 369 -19.63 -9.09 10.99
CA ASP A 369 -19.28 -8.50 9.69
C ASP A 369 -18.63 -9.53 8.77
N LEU A 370 -19.07 -9.57 7.51
CA LEU A 370 -18.41 -10.33 6.46
C LEU A 370 -17.35 -9.45 5.79
N VAL A 371 -16.10 -9.93 5.79
CA VAL A 371 -14.96 -9.25 5.17
C VAL A 371 -14.38 -10.11 4.05
N VAL A 372 -14.05 -9.48 2.91
CA VAL A 372 -13.30 -10.13 1.84
C VAL A 372 -11.82 -10.09 2.19
N ARG A 373 -11.11 -11.19 2.00
CA ARG A 373 -9.68 -11.28 2.23
C ARG A 373 -8.94 -10.42 1.21
N GLU A 374 -8.05 -9.57 1.70
CA GLU A 374 -7.32 -8.61 0.85
C GLU A 374 -6.32 -9.28 -0.07
N ARG A 375 -5.76 -10.42 0.32
CA ARG A 375 -4.79 -11.20 -0.47
C ARG A 375 -5.38 -12.55 -0.84
N ALA A 376 -5.20 -12.92 -2.10
CA ALA A 376 -5.57 -14.22 -2.65
C ALA A 376 -4.43 -14.80 -3.46
N ASP A 377 -4.26 -16.12 -3.42
CA ASP A 377 -3.29 -16.81 -4.25
C ASP A 377 -3.79 -16.87 -5.70
N LEU A 378 -2.88 -16.74 -6.67
CA LEU A 378 -3.25 -16.76 -8.10
C LEU A 378 -3.90 -18.09 -8.55
N PRO A 379 -3.51 -19.27 -8.03
CA PRO A 379 -4.24 -20.51 -8.33
C PRO A 379 -5.70 -20.46 -7.88
N ALA A 380 -5.97 -19.90 -6.70
CA ALA A 380 -7.33 -19.71 -6.21
C ALA A 380 -8.08 -18.75 -7.15
N LEU A 381 -7.50 -17.58 -7.47
CA LEU A 381 -8.12 -16.65 -8.41
C LEU A 381 -8.39 -17.20 -9.80
N ALA A 382 -7.50 -18.05 -10.32
CA ALA A 382 -7.76 -18.75 -11.57
C ALA A 382 -8.93 -19.74 -11.44
N ALA A 383 -9.09 -20.41 -10.30
CA ALA A 383 -10.27 -21.24 -10.04
C ALA A 383 -11.55 -20.40 -9.95
N LEU A 384 -11.50 -19.22 -9.30
CA LEU A 384 -12.60 -18.27 -9.27
C LEU A 384 -12.98 -17.78 -10.68
N ALA A 385 -11.99 -17.47 -11.52
CA ALA A 385 -12.22 -17.07 -12.90
C ALA A 385 -12.91 -18.17 -13.73
N ARG A 386 -12.61 -19.45 -13.45
CA ARG A 386 -13.27 -20.60 -14.09
C ARG A 386 -14.69 -20.84 -13.58
N SER A 387 -14.97 -20.54 -12.31
CA SER A 387 -16.31 -20.74 -11.75
C SER A 387 -17.33 -19.70 -12.22
N GLY A 388 -16.87 -18.55 -12.73
CA GLY A 388 -17.75 -17.55 -13.36
C GLY A 388 -17.29 -16.12 -13.15
N SER A 389 -18.15 -15.17 -13.53
CA SER A 389 -17.83 -13.74 -13.52
C SER A 389 -17.89 -13.06 -12.14
N ARG A 390 -18.38 -13.78 -11.12
CA ARG A 390 -18.71 -13.22 -9.80
C ARG A 390 -18.06 -14.03 -8.69
N LEU A 391 -17.68 -13.35 -7.61
CA LEU A 391 -17.34 -13.95 -6.34
C LEU A 391 -18.64 -14.18 -5.55
N GLU A 392 -18.99 -15.43 -5.33
CA GLU A 392 -20.13 -15.82 -4.49
C GLU A 392 -19.66 -16.29 -3.12
N VAL A 393 -20.27 -15.75 -2.08
CA VAL A 393 -19.99 -16.09 -0.68
C VAL A 393 -21.30 -16.53 -0.02
N PRO A 394 -21.53 -17.85 0.14
CA PRO A 394 -22.67 -18.37 0.87
C PRO A 394 -22.58 -17.99 2.35
N VAL A 395 -23.67 -17.42 2.89
CA VAL A 395 -23.80 -17.05 4.31
C VAL A 395 -24.81 -17.96 4.98
N ARG A 396 -24.44 -18.52 6.13
CA ARG A 396 -25.31 -19.38 6.95
C ARG A 396 -25.51 -18.80 8.35
N ALA A 397 -26.68 -19.06 8.92
CA ALA A 397 -27.06 -18.67 10.28
C ALA A 397 -27.58 -19.90 11.04
N GLY A 398 -26.79 -20.38 12.01
CA GLY A 398 -27.07 -21.61 12.76
C GLY A 398 -27.37 -22.81 11.85
N GLY A 399 -26.62 -22.95 10.75
CA GLY A 399 -26.74 -24.01 9.76
C GLY A 399 -27.69 -23.73 8.59
N ALA A 400 -28.68 -22.84 8.76
CA ALA A 400 -29.61 -22.46 7.70
C ALA A 400 -28.93 -21.53 6.68
N LEU A 401 -29.07 -21.83 5.37
CA LEU A 401 -28.54 -20.98 4.30
C LEU A 401 -29.39 -19.69 4.20
N ALA A 402 -28.74 -18.54 4.37
CA ALA A 402 -29.39 -17.24 4.27
C ALA A 402 -29.40 -16.67 2.84
N GLY A 403 -28.45 -17.11 2.02
CA GLY A 403 -28.25 -16.66 0.64
C GLY A 403 -26.76 -16.50 0.32
N ASN A 404 -26.48 -15.96 -0.87
CA ASN A 404 -25.13 -15.66 -1.33
C ASN A 404 -24.93 -14.15 -1.41
N VAL A 405 -23.82 -13.67 -0.85
CA VAL A 405 -23.30 -12.35 -1.19
C VAL A 405 -22.50 -12.47 -2.47
N SER A 406 -22.80 -11.65 -3.49
CA SER A 406 -22.26 -11.84 -4.84
C SER A 406 -21.74 -10.53 -5.44
N TRP A 407 -20.44 -10.49 -5.74
CA TRP A 407 -19.79 -9.33 -6.37
C TRP A 407 -19.21 -9.67 -7.73
N PRO A 408 -19.37 -8.82 -8.76
CA PRO A 408 -18.61 -8.95 -10.00
C PRO A 408 -17.10 -8.86 -9.72
N VAL A 409 -16.31 -9.62 -10.47
CA VAL A 409 -14.83 -9.58 -10.38
C VAL A 409 -14.27 -9.07 -11.71
N ARG A 410 -13.24 -8.24 -11.64
CA ARG A 410 -12.42 -7.80 -12.78
C ARG A 410 -10.96 -8.07 -12.48
N PHE A 411 -10.21 -8.51 -13.48
CA PHE A 411 -8.79 -8.79 -13.33
C PHE A 411 -7.96 -7.68 -13.95
N GLU A 412 -7.10 -7.04 -13.15
CA GLU A 412 -6.18 -6.04 -13.68
C GLU A 412 -5.14 -6.73 -14.57
N ARG A 413 -4.96 -6.24 -15.80
CA ARG A 413 -3.94 -6.73 -16.72
C ARG A 413 -2.55 -6.61 -16.08
N PRO A 414 -1.82 -7.72 -15.90
CA PRO A 414 -0.45 -7.66 -15.42
C PRO A 414 0.47 -6.98 -16.44
N GLY A 415 1.61 -6.47 -15.95
CA GLY A 415 2.67 -5.99 -16.83
C GLY A 415 3.24 -7.09 -17.73
N ARG A 416 3.97 -6.70 -18.78
CA ARG A 416 4.62 -7.66 -19.70
C ARG A 416 5.50 -8.66 -18.93
N TRP A 417 5.46 -9.92 -19.33
CA TRP A 417 6.37 -10.94 -18.79
C TRP A 417 7.57 -11.05 -19.70
N VAL A 418 8.75 -10.71 -19.17
CA VAL A 418 10.03 -10.92 -19.86
C VAL A 418 10.83 -11.97 -19.09
N PHE A 419 11.28 -12.99 -19.80
CA PHE A 419 12.15 -14.04 -19.32
C PHE A 419 13.45 -13.98 -20.11
N GLU A 420 14.53 -13.49 -19.49
CA GLU A 420 15.80 -13.23 -20.16
C GLU A 420 16.86 -14.29 -19.81
N GLY A 421 17.80 -14.52 -20.72
CA GLY A 421 18.96 -15.38 -20.48
C GLY A 421 19.76 -14.94 -19.25
N SER A 422 20.29 -15.91 -18.49
CA SER A 422 20.87 -15.65 -17.16
C SER A 422 22.25 -14.99 -17.16
N LYS A 423 22.96 -14.98 -18.29
CA LYS A 423 24.29 -14.39 -18.46
C LYS A 423 24.48 -13.90 -19.90
N PRO A 424 25.39 -12.94 -20.17
CA PRO A 424 25.55 -12.40 -21.51
C PRO A 424 25.82 -13.48 -22.57
N GLY A 425 25.15 -13.37 -23.72
CA GLY A 425 25.17 -14.35 -24.81
C GLY A 425 24.37 -15.64 -24.54
N ALA A 426 23.83 -15.85 -23.34
CA ALA A 426 23.05 -17.04 -23.04
C ALA A 426 21.67 -17.01 -23.71
N PRO A 427 21.14 -18.17 -24.11
CA PRO A 427 19.80 -18.24 -24.66
C PRO A 427 18.74 -17.82 -23.63
N GLY A 428 17.61 -17.32 -24.14
CA GLY A 428 16.41 -17.14 -23.34
C GLY A 428 15.87 -18.52 -22.88
N PRO A 429 15.20 -18.59 -21.73
CA PRO A 429 14.65 -19.85 -21.25
C PRO A 429 13.53 -20.33 -22.17
N ASP A 430 13.46 -21.64 -22.38
CA ASP A 430 12.33 -22.26 -23.04
C ASP A 430 11.07 -22.13 -22.18
N LEU A 431 9.94 -21.86 -22.83
CA LEU A 431 8.66 -21.64 -22.16
C LEU A 431 7.63 -22.69 -22.59
N ALA A 432 6.92 -23.26 -21.61
CA ALA A 432 5.68 -23.99 -21.83
C ALA A 432 4.52 -23.12 -21.35
N ILE A 433 3.67 -22.68 -22.28
CA ILE A 433 2.57 -21.76 -22.00
C ILE A 433 1.26 -22.51 -22.17
N ALA A 434 0.40 -22.49 -21.14
CA ALA A 434 -0.99 -22.90 -21.24
C ALA A 434 -1.86 -21.65 -21.30
N LEU A 435 -2.63 -21.51 -22.39
CA LEU A 435 -3.61 -20.46 -22.57
C LEU A 435 -5.00 -21.09 -22.57
N GLU A 436 -5.80 -20.78 -21.56
CA GLU A 436 -7.14 -21.33 -21.38
C GLU A 436 -8.18 -20.22 -21.52
N ARG A 437 -9.06 -20.29 -22.52
CA ARG A 437 -10.25 -19.44 -22.64
C ARG A 437 -11.35 -20.04 -21.78
N VAL A 438 -11.66 -19.41 -20.65
CA VAL A 438 -12.63 -19.95 -19.69
C VAL A 438 -14.07 -19.56 -20.05
N ASP A 439 -14.26 -18.36 -20.59
CA ASP A 439 -15.53 -17.87 -21.11
C ASP A 439 -15.29 -16.86 -22.27
N ALA A 440 -16.34 -16.16 -22.69
CA ALA A 440 -16.24 -15.16 -23.77
C ALA A 440 -15.26 -14.02 -23.45
N ASP A 441 -15.12 -13.67 -22.18
CA ASP A 441 -14.46 -12.46 -21.70
C ASP A 441 -13.15 -12.73 -20.96
N ARG A 442 -12.80 -13.98 -20.65
CA ARG A 442 -11.64 -14.26 -19.77
C ARG A 442 -10.73 -15.37 -20.25
N LEU A 443 -9.45 -15.17 -19.95
CA LEU A 443 -8.38 -16.12 -20.22
C LEU A 443 -7.58 -16.38 -18.96
N VAL A 444 -7.17 -17.62 -18.74
CA VAL A 444 -6.16 -18.00 -17.76
C VAL A 444 -4.87 -18.31 -18.51
N VAL A 445 -3.79 -17.65 -18.12
CA VAL A 445 -2.46 -17.79 -18.72
C VAL A 445 -1.51 -18.36 -17.69
N ALA A 446 -0.91 -19.51 -17.99
CA ALA A 446 0.16 -20.08 -17.19
C ALA A 446 1.43 -20.23 -18.04
N ALA A 447 2.54 -19.63 -17.60
CA ALA A 447 3.85 -19.82 -18.23
C ALA A 447 4.77 -20.58 -17.27
N THR A 448 5.23 -21.75 -17.70
CA THR A 448 6.20 -22.58 -16.99
C THR A 448 7.56 -22.45 -17.65
N PHE A 449 8.60 -22.26 -16.84
CA PHE A 449 9.99 -22.03 -17.25
C PHE A 449 10.93 -22.66 -16.20
N PRO A 450 12.24 -22.82 -16.48
CA PRO A 450 13.16 -23.48 -15.54
C PRO A 450 13.22 -22.87 -14.14
N GLY A 451 12.92 -21.56 -14.03
CA GLY A 451 12.90 -20.84 -12.76
C GLY A 451 11.56 -20.84 -12.02
N GLY A 452 10.52 -21.51 -12.54
CA GLY A 452 9.22 -21.63 -11.86
C GLY A 452 8.02 -21.49 -12.80
N ARG A 453 6.91 -21.01 -12.24
CA ARG A 453 5.64 -20.84 -12.94
C ARG A 453 5.07 -19.46 -12.65
N ARG A 454 4.58 -18.78 -13.69
CA ARG A 454 3.76 -17.56 -13.58
C ARG A 454 2.35 -17.87 -14.02
N LEU A 455 1.39 -17.28 -13.33
CA LEU A 455 -0.04 -17.43 -13.58
C LEU A 455 -0.67 -16.03 -13.63
N ALA A 456 -1.66 -15.85 -14.49
CA ALA A 456 -2.53 -14.68 -14.47
C ALA A 456 -3.87 -15.00 -15.11
N VAL A 457 -4.87 -14.20 -14.75
CA VAL A 457 -6.15 -14.11 -15.43
C VAL A 457 -6.16 -12.81 -16.23
N LEU A 458 -6.61 -12.85 -17.47
CA LEU A 458 -6.72 -11.70 -18.36
C LEU A 458 -8.18 -11.52 -18.76
N GLU A 459 -8.64 -10.28 -18.73
CA GLU A 459 -9.83 -9.91 -19.49
C GLU A 459 -9.49 -9.94 -20.99
N ARG A 460 -10.42 -10.38 -21.82
CA ARG A 460 -10.25 -10.57 -23.26
C ARG A 460 -9.96 -9.25 -23.97
N ALA A 461 -10.53 -8.15 -23.47
CA ALA A 461 -10.29 -6.81 -23.97
C ALA A 461 -8.82 -6.37 -23.75
N ASP A 462 -8.17 -6.85 -22.69
CA ASP A 462 -6.81 -6.50 -22.30
C ASP A 462 -5.75 -7.41 -22.93
N ALA A 463 -6.13 -8.62 -23.33
CA ALA A 463 -5.22 -9.62 -23.86
C ALA A 463 -4.38 -9.15 -25.08
N PRO A 464 -4.91 -8.39 -26.07
CA PRO A 464 -4.11 -7.91 -27.20
C PRO A 464 -2.94 -6.98 -26.80
N ALA A 465 -2.98 -6.37 -25.62
CA ALA A 465 -1.92 -5.52 -25.10
C ALA A 465 -0.96 -6.27 -24.15
N PHE A 466 -1.24 -7.51 -23.79
CA PHE A 466 -0.38 -8.33 -22.92
C PHE A 466 0.69 -9.07 -23.74
N ARG A 467 1.90 -9.21 -23.18
CA ARG A 467 3.03 -9.87 -23.86
C ARG A 467 3.79 -10.80 -22.92
N ILE A 468 4.12 -11.98 -23.45
CA ILE A 468 4.99 -12.98 -22.85
C ILE A 468 6.19 -13.13 -23.78
N VAL A 469 7.37 -12.75 -23.30
CA VAL A 469 8.59 -12.67 -24.10
C VAL A 469 9.65 -13.56 -23.46
N THR A 470 10.17 -14.53 -24.22
CA THR A 470 11.47 -15.15 -23.92
C THR A 470 12.55 -14.46 -24.74
N ARG A 471 13.62 -14.02 -24.10
CA ARG A 471 14.67 -13.22 -24.73
C ARG A 471 16.06 -13.78 -24.44
N GLY A 472 16.88 -13.89 -25.48
CA GLY A 472 18.32 -14.12 -25.29
C GLY A 472 18.99 -12.97 -24.55
N ALA A 473 20.01 -13.27 -23.74
CA ALA A 473 20.78 -12.22 -23.09
C ALA A 473 21.63 -11.44 -24.10
N SER A 474 21.91 -10.17 -23.81
CA SER A 474 22.82 -9.37 -24.63
C SER A 474 24.23 -9.98 -24.67
N GLY A 475 24.95 -9.83 -25.78
CA GLY A 475 26.33 -10.30 -25.90
C GLY A 475 27.32 -9.48 -25.06
N TRP A 476 28.50 -10.05 -24.80
CA TRP A 476 29.60 -9.34 -24.14
C TRP A 476 30.18 -8.26 -25.04
N SER A 477 30.51 -7.10 -24.46
CA SER A 477 31.34 -6.12 -25.15
C SER A 477 32.73 -6.71 -25.45
N GLY A 478 33.28 -6.30 -26.60
CA GLY A 478 34.65 -6.60 -26.97
C GLY A 478 35.64 -5.92 -26.03
N ARG A 479 36.84 -6.49 -25.93
CA ARG A 479 37.91 -5.92 -25.11
C ARG A 479 38.52 -4.72 -25.83
N ASP A 480 38.73 -3.61 -25.13
CA ASP A 480 39.46 -2.48 -25.71
C ASP A 480 40.92 -2.85 -26.02
N GLY A 481 41.44 -2.34 -27.13
CA GLY A 481 42.83 -2.49 -27.54
C GLY A 481 43.78 -1.75 -26.60
N SER A 482 44.96 -2.34 -26.38
CA SER A 482 46.01 -1.71 -25.59
C SER A 482 46.63 -0.52 -26.34
N ARG A 483 47.08 0.49 -25.59
CA ARG A 483 47.82 1.62 -26.16
C ARG A 483 49.20 1.16 -26.63
N GLY A 484 49.62 1.61 -27.81
CA GLY A 484 50.97 1.40 -28.32
C GLY A 484 52.03 2.07 -27.45
N ARG A 485 53.21 1.47 -27.35
CA ARG A 485 54.32 2.04 -26.56
C ARG A 485 54.91 3.24 -27.27
N ASP A 486 55.25 4.27 -26.49
CA ASP A 486 55.93 5.43 -27.03
C ASP A 486 57.37 5.06 -27.48
N GLY A 487 57.85 5.72 -28.53
CA GLY A 487 59.15 5.49 -29.12
C GLY A 487 60.30 5.97 -28.23
N SER A 488 61.48 5.37 -28.40
CA SER A 488 62.66 5.75 -27.64
C SER A 488 63.21 7.11 -28.05
N THR A 489 63.68 7.91 -27.12
CA THR A 489 64.40 9.15 -27.44
C THR A 489 65.66 8.86 -28.25
N GLY A 490 65.96 9.69 -29.24
CA GLY A 490 67.15 9.59 -30.07
C GLY A 490 68.44 9.87 -29.29
N THR A 491 69.56 9.31 -29.75
CA THR A 491 70.85 9.48 -29.07
C THR A 491 71.35 10.92 -29.21
N PRO A 492 71.82 11.57 -28.15
CA PRO A 492 72.40 12.90 -28.28
C PRO A 492 73.65 12.86 -29.15
N GLY A 493 73.85 13.91 -29.93
CA GLY A 493 75.08 14.16 -30.68
C GLY A 493 76.23 14.53 -29.74
N VAL A 494 77.45 14.37 -30.22
CA VAL A 494 78.66 14.76 -29.48
C VAL A 494 78.94 16.23 -29.75
N ASP A 495 79.21 17.01 -28.71
CA ASP A 495 79.57 18.43 -28.83
C ASP A 495 80.86 18.63 -29.64
N ALA A 496 80.96 19.78 -30.32
CA ALA A 496 82.18 20.15 -31.02
C ALA A 496 83.36 20.27 -30.05
N SER A 497 84.54 19.82 -30.46
CA SER A 497 85.73 19.83 -29.60
C SER A 497 86.87 20.60 -30.26
N CYS A 498 87.30 21.69 -29.61
CA CYS A 498 88.46 22.46 -30.05
C CYS A 498 89.75 21.63 -30.04
N LEU A 499 89.84 20.62 -29.15
CA LEU A 499 91.05 19.84 -28.97
C LEU A 499 91.30 18.87 -30.14
N SER A 500 90.23 18.27 -30.66
CA SER A 500 90.26 17.40 -31.84
C SER A 500 89.99 18.14 -33.15
N GLY A 501 89.54 19.41 -33.08
CA GLY A 501 89.18 20.21 -34.25
C GLY A 501 87.97 19.68 -35.01
N SER A 502 87.08 18.94 -34.34
CA SER A 502 85.91 18.29 -34.92
C SER A 502 84.62 19.04 -34.56
N ASP A 503 83.76 19.26 -35.56
CA ASP A 503 82.42 19.79 -35.38
C ASP A 503 81.55 18.85 -34.52
N GLY A 504 80.48 19.41 -33.96
CA GLY A 504 79.50 18.65 -33.20
C GLY A 504 78.71 17.72 -34.14
N THR A 505 78.41 16.51 -33.69
CA THR A 505 77.63 15.57 -34.50
C THR A 505 76.14 15.83 -34.31
N ALA A 506 75.34 15.58 -35.35
CA ALA A 506 73.90 15.59 -35.21
C ALA A 506 73.43 14.55 -34.17
N GLY A 507 72.32 14.84 -33.51
CA GLY A 507 71.64 13.85 -32.68
C GLY A 507 70.99 12.78 -33.56
N GLY A 508 70.91 11.56 -33.02
CA GLY A 508 70.21 10.44 -33.64
C GLY A 508 68.71 10.67 -33.68
N PRO A 509 67.99 10.09 -34.65
CA PRO A 509 66.54 10.18 -34.72
C PRO A 509 65.89 9.50 -33.52
N GLY A 510 64.72 9.99 -33.11
CA GLY A 510 63.87 9.27 -32.17
C GLY A 510 63.31 7.99 -32.78
N GLY A 511 63.10 6.98 -31.95
CA GLY A 511 62.45 5.73 -32.34
C GLY A 511 60.96 5.94 -32.64
N PRO A 512 60.36 5.14 -33.53
CA PRO A 512 58.93 5.21 -33.79
C PRO A 512 58.13 4.77 -32.56
N GLY A 513 56.94 5.36 -32.38
CA GLY A 513 55.94 4.80 -31.47
C GLY A 513 55.34 3.53 -32.06
N GLU A 514 54.99 2.56 -31.22
CA GLU A 514 54.26 1.36 -31.65
C GLU A 514 52.79 1.71 -31.91
N ASP A 515 52.16 1.02 -32.86
CA ASP A 515 50.72 1.14 -33.10
C ASP A 515 49.92 0.64 -31.90
N GLY A 516 48.72 1.18 -31.71
CA GLY A 516 47.76 0.66 -30.73
C GLY A 516 47.18 -0.67 -31.20
N GLU A 517 46.88 -1.57 -30.26
CA GLU A 517 46.22 -2.83 -30.59
C GLU A 517 44.78 -2.59 -31.06
N ALA A 518 44.27 -3.44 -31.95
CA ALA A 518 42.87 -3.41 -32.34
C ALA A 518 41.96 -3.75 -31.14
N GLY A 519 40.77 -3.14 -31.12
CA GLY A 519 39.70 -3.56 -30.23
C GLY A 519 39.20 -4.96 -30.57
N GLY A 520 38.93 -5.77 -29.56
CA GLY A 520 38.34 -7.09 -29.72
C GLY A 520 36.88 -7.02 -30.20
N PRO A 521 36.38 -8.04 -30.91
CA PRO A 521 35.00 -8.08 -31.35
C PRO A 521 34.02 -8.23 -30.17
N GLY A 522 32.84 -7.63 -30.31
CA GLY A 522 31.71 -7.93 -29.43
C GLY A 522 31.22 -9.36 -29.63
N GLN A 523 30.78 -10.01 -28.55
CA GLN A 523 30.21 -11.35 -28.62
C GLN A 523 28.75 -11.29 -29.13
N PRO A 524 28.26 -12.33 -29.80
CA PRO A 524 26.88 -12.38 -30.26
C PRO A 524 25.89 -12.38 -29.09
N GLY A 525 24.69 -11.88 -29.34
CA GLY A 525 23.57 -12.02 -28.43
C GLY A 525 23.07 -13.46 -28.36
N GLY A 526 22.48 -13.84 -27.23
CA GLY A 526 21.90 -15.17 -27.07
C GLY A 526 20.66 -15.38 -27.94
N ARG A 527 20.37 -16.63 -28.30
CA ARG A 527 19.13 -16.98 -29.00
C ARG A 527 17.90 -16.82 -28.10
N GLY A 528 16.75 -16.42 -28.62
CA GLY A 528 15.47 -16.50 -27.88
C GLY A 528 15.08 -17.94 -27.53
N GLY A 529 14.43 -18.16 -26.38
CA GLY A 529 13.99 -19.50 -25.99
C GLY A 529 12.92 -20.07 -26.94
N ALA A 530 12.85 -21.39 -27.06
CA ALA A 530 11.74 -22.06 -27.72
C ALA A 530 10.46 -21.92 -26.88
N VAL A 531 9.31 -21.75 -27.52
CA VAL A 531 8.03 -21.60 -26.84
C VAL A 531 7.03 -22.58 -27.39
N ASN A 532 6.43 -23.38 -26.51
CA ASN A 532 5.30 -24.25 -26.84
C ASN A 532 4.05 -23.70 -26.15
N VAL A 533 3.04 -23.32 -26.93
CA VAL A 533 1.77 -22.77 -26.44
C VAL A 533 0.68 -23.80 -26.67
N ALA A 534 0.11 -24.31 -25.58
CA ALA A 534 -1.06 -25.18 -25.59
C ALA A 534 -2.31 -24.33 -25.33
N VAL A 535 -3.23 -24.29 -26.31
CA VAL A 535 -4.45 -23.48 -26.26
C VAL A 535 -5.66 -24.35 -25.97
N ARG A 536 -6.36 -24.08 -24.86
CA ARG A 536 -7.64 -24.71 -24.50
C ARG A 536 -8.74 -23.67 -24.60
N ALA A 537 -9.81 -23.95 -25.35
CA ALA A 537 -10.96 -23.06 -25.48
C ALA A 537 -12.20 -23.84 -25.89
N PRO A 538 -13.42 -23.34 -25.61
CA PRO A 538 -14.63 -23.83 -26.25
C PRO A 538 -14.49 -23.81 -27.77
N ALA A 539 -15.08 -24.79 -28.46
CA ALA A 539 -14.91 -24.95 -29.92
C ALA A 539 -15.21 -23.65 -30.70
N ALA A 540 -16.26 -22.93 -30.30
CA ALA A 540 -16.65 -21.65 -30.90
C ALA A 540 -15.62 -20.51 -30.73
N LEU A 541 -14.75 -20.60 -29.72
CA LEU A 541 -13.75 -19.56 -29.39
C LEU A 541 -12.30 -19.98 -29.70
N LEU A 542 -12.08 -21.22 -30.17
CA LEU A 542 -10.75 -21.78 -30.36
C LEU A 542 -9.94 -21.02 -31.41
N ALA A 543 -10.52 -20.72 -32.58
CA ALA A 543 -9.84 -20.00 -33.64
C ALA A 543 -9.41 -18.58 -33.20
N ASP A 544 -10.30 -17.83 -32.54
CA ASP A 544 -9.98 -16.52 -31.94
C ASP A 544 -8.85 -16.63 -30.90
N THR A 545 -8.91 -17.65 -30.05
CA THR A 545 -7.93 -17.83 -28.97
C THR A 545 -6.56 -18.24 -29.52
N LEU A 546 -6.49 -19.04 -30.59
CA LEU A 546 -5.25 -19.36 -31.30
C LEU A 546 -4.62 -18.12 -31.95
N ALA A 547 -5.43 -17.29 -32.61
CA ALA A 547 -4.96 -16.04 -33.19
C ALA A 547 -4.42 -15.09 -32.12
N LEU A 548 -5.12 -14.98 -30.98
CA LEU A 548 -4.69 -14.20 -29.83
C LEU A 548 -3.37 -14.73 -29.25
N ALA A 549 -3.20 -16.05 -29.13
CA ALA A 549 -1.96 -16.67 -28.67
C ALA A 549 -0.75 -16.21 -29.51
N GLY A 550 -0.92 -16.13 -30.84
CA GLY A 550 0.11 -15.64 -31.76
C GLY A 550 0.50 -14.18 -31.56
N GLY A 551 -0.42 -13.35 -31.04
CA GLY A 551 -0.16 -11.94 -30.74
C GLY A 551 0.48 -11.68 -29.37
N ILE A 552 0.25 -12.57 -28.39
CA ILE A 552 0.74 -12.37 -27.02
C ILE A 552 2.10 -13.01 -26.74
N VAL A 553 2.49 -14.05 -27.48
CA VAL A 553 3.72 -14.81 -27.24
C VAL A 553 4.80 -14.43 -28.25
N VAL A 554 5.98 -14.04 -27.76
CA VAL A 554 7.11 -13.63 -28.61
C VAL A 554 8.40 -14.31 -28.12
N SER A 555 9.24 -14.74 -29.06
CA SER A 555 10.62 -15.15 -28.80
C SER A 555 11.58 -14.21 -29.52
N GLU A 556 12.50 -13.59 -28.78
CA GLU A 556 13.42 -12.58 -29.27
C GLU A 556 14.86 -13.00 -28.99
N GLY A 557 15.77 -12.75 -29.94
CA GLY A 557 17.20 -12.83 -29.64
C GLY A 557 17.68 -11.70 -28.73
N GLY A 558 18.80 -11.92 -28.05
CA GLY A 558 19.52 -10.88 -27.34
C GLY A 558 20.27 -9.98 -28.31
N ARG A 559 20.54 -8.74 -27.91
CA ARG A 559 21.35 -7.83 -28.73
C ARG A 559 22.81 -8.28 -28.77
N GLY A 560 23.49 -8.10 -29.88
CA GLY A 560 24.94 -8.27 -29.97
C GLY A 560 25.68 -7.33 -29.02
N GLY A 561 26.81 -7.77 -28.48
CA GLY A 561 27.69 -6.92 -27.67
C GLY A 561 28.39 -5.88 -28.54
N SER A 562 28.67 -4.70 -27.99
CA SER A 562 29.46 -3.69 -28.70
C SER A 562 30.88 -4.18 -28.97
N GLY A 563 31.50 -3.76 -30.08
CA GLY A 563 32.94 -3.96 -30.26
C GLY A 563 33.76 -3.18 -29.24
N GLY A 564 34.95 -3.67 -28.91
CA GLY A 564 35.92 -2.95 -28.09
C GLY A 564 36.53 -1.80 -28.87
N ARG A 565 36.93 -0.72 -28.19
CA ARG A 565 37.59 0.41 -28.85
C ARG A 565 39.02 0.04 -29.24
N GLY A 566 39.51 0.59 -30.35
CA GLY A 566 40.91 0.48 -30.73
C GLY A 566 41.83 1.22 -29.77
N GLY A 567 43.01 0.65 -29.51
CA GLY A 567 44.04 1.27 -28.69
C GLY A 567 44.63 2.49 -29.38
N MET A 568 44.98 3.53 -28.63
CA MET A 568 45.70 4.67 -29.20
C MET A 568 47.13 4.26 -29.57
N GLY A 569 47.68 4.81 -30.66
CA GLY A 569 49.09 4.62 -31.01
C GLY A 569 50.02 5.32 -30.01
N GLY A 570 51.23 4.78 -29.87
CA GLY A 570 52.31 5.37 -29.09
C GLY A 570 52.85 6.63 -29.75
N HIS A 571 53.29 7.60 -28.96
CA HIS A 571 53.96 8.78 -29.50
C HIS A 571 55.35 8.42 -30.02
N GLY A 572 55.79 9.02 -31.12
CA GLY A 572 57.16 8.88 -31.58
C GLY A 572 58.13 9.50 -30.59
N GLY A 573 59.30 8.87 -30.42
CA GLY A 573 60.33 9.37 -29.50
C GLY A 573 60.90 10.70 -30.00
N ASP A 574 61.25 11.59 -29.08
CA ASP A 574 61.92 12.83 -29.45
C ASP A 574 63.28 12.53 -30.11
N GLY A 575 63.70 13.33 -31.08
CA GLY A 575 65.05 13.21 -31.62
C GLY A 575 66.11 13.63 -30.61
N GLY A 576 67.30 13.03 -30.70
CA GLY A 576 68.41 13.36 -29.82
C GLY A 576 68.88 14.80 -30.07
N ALA A 577 69.25 15.52 -29.02
CA ALA A 577 69.80 16.86 -29.19
C ALA A 577 71.12 16.82 -29.98
N GLY A 578 71.33 17.77 -30.89
CA GLY A 578 72.57 17.93 -31.63
C GLY A 578 73.70 18.42 -30.74
N GLY A 579 74.94 18.05 -31.09
CA GLY A 579 76.13 18.50 -30.37
C GLY A 579 76.26 20.02 -30.37
N ARG A 580 76.57 20.62 -29.23
CA ARG A 580 76.72 22.06 -29.09
C ARG A 580 77.93 22.57 -29.87
N ARG A 581 77.79 23.76 -30.44
CA ARG A 581 78.89 24.47 -31.14
C ARG A 581 79.99 24.88 -30.15
N ALA A 582 81.25 24.91 -30.60
CA ALA A 582 82.37 25.45 -29.85
C ALA A 582 82.85 26.74 -30.50
N SER A 583 82.76 27.85 -29.77
CA SER A 583 83.23 29.17 -30.21
C SER A 583 84.58 29.50 -29.59
N LEU A 584 85.48 30.08 -30.40
CA LEU A 584 86.85 30.51 -30.04
C LEU A 584 87.87 29.36 -29.89
N CYS A 585 87.85 28.39 -30.80
CA CYS A 585 88.94 27.41 -30.89
C CYS A 585 90.15 28.06 -31.57
N LEU A 586 91.32 28.09 -30.93
CA LEU A 586 92.56 28.58 -31.55
C LEU A 586 93.25 27.44 -32.30
N LYS A 587 93.25 27.53 -33.63
CA LYS A 587 94.02 26.64 -34.51
C LYS A 587 94.98 27.51 -35.32
N ASP A 588 96.28 27.28 -35.16
CA ASP A 588 97.34 28.02 -35.83
C ASP A 588 97.25 29.56 -35.66
N GLY A 589 96.89 30.02 -34.45
CA GLY A 589 96.82 31.44 -34.11
C GLY A 589 95.60 32.19 -34.63
N ARG A 590 94.64 31.51 -35.26
CA ARG A 590 93.35 32.08 -35.70
C ARG A 590 92.18 31.45 -34.94
N SER A 591 91.20 32.26 -34.57
CA SER A 591 89.95 31.77 -33.96
C SER A 591 89.07 31.15 -35.04
N VAL A 592 88.85 29.85 -34.97
CA VAL A 592 87.86 29.15 -35.80
C VAL A 592 86.65 28.78 -34.95
N GLN A 593 85.46 28.86 -35.56
CA GLN A 593 84.21 28.46 -34.93
C GLN A 593 83.82 27.10 -35.48
N LEU A 594 83.71 26.12 -34.59
CA LEU A 594 83.26 24.78 -34.96
C LEU A 594 81.73 24.73 -34.89
N SER A 595 81.12 24.16 -35.91
CA SER A 595 79.66 24.09 -36.01
C SER A 595 79.10 23.08 -35.00
N GLY A 596 77.87 23.31 -34.55
CA GLY A 596 77.14 22.32 -33.75
C GLY A 596 76.42 21.32 -34.65
N GLY A 597 76.03 20.18 -34.09
CA GLY A 597 75.11 19.26 -34.73
C GLY A 597 73.67 19.76 -34.67
N PHE A 598 72.85 19.31 -35.61
CA PHE A 598 71.40 19.51 -35.57
C PHE A 598 70.73 18.49 -34.66
N ASP A 599 69.61 18.85 -34.05
CA ASP A 599 68.76 17.90 -33.35
C ASP A 599 68.27 16.83 -34.33
N GLY A 600 68.22 15.59 -33.87
CA GLY A 600 67.61 14.50 -34.60
C GLY A 600 66.12 14.76 -34.82
N PRO A 601 65.51 14.22 -35.89
CA PRO A 601 64.07 14.30 -36.06
C PRO A 601 63.34 13.45 -35.01
N MET A 602 62.15 13.89 -34.60
CA MET A 602 61.21 13.07 -33.84
C MET A 602 60.82 11.83 -34.64
N GLY A 603 60.71 10.69 -33.97
CA GLY A 603 60.17 9.47 -34.55
C GLY A 603 58.69 9.66 -34.93
N PRO A 604 58.16 8.88 -35.89
CA PRO A 604 56.73 8.92 -36.20
C PRO A 604 55.90 8.36 -35.04
N ASN A 605 54.69 8.90 -34.83
CA ASN A 605 53.70 8.31 -33.94
C ASN A 605 53.18 6.99 -34.53
N GLY A 606 52.88 6.02 -33.66
CA GLY A 606 52.10 4.85 -34.03
C GLY A 606 50.67 5.22 -34.39
N ALA A 607 50.05 4.44 -35.26
CA ALA A 607 48.64 4.56 -35.61
C ALA A 607 47.75 4.07 -34.46
N ALA A 608 46.53 4.62 -34.38
CA ALA A 608 45.51 4.03 -33.51
C ALA A 608 45.05 2.68 -34.10
N GLY A 609 44.88 1.69 -33.24
CA GLY A 609 44.23 0.44 -33.60
C GLY A 609 42.78 0.70 -34.03
N PRO A 610 42.23 -0.13 -34.92
CA PRO A 610 40.82 -0.03 -35.29
C PRO A 610 39.90 -0.49 -34.14
N ASP A 611 38.69 0.07 -34.07
CA ASP A 611 37.62 -0.45 -33.22
C ASP A 611 37.22 -1.86 -33.68
N GLY A 612 36.92 -2.72 -32.70
CA GLY A 612 36.36 -4.04 -32.95
C GLY A 612 34.94 -3.95 -33.52
N PRO A 613 34.50 -4.94 -34.31
CA PRO A 613 33.12 -4.99 -34.78
C PRO A 613 32.16 -5.32 -33.64
N SER A 614 30.91 -4.86 -33.74
CA SER A 614 29.85 -5.30 -32.83
C SER A 614 29.46 -6.75 -33.13
N GLY A 615 29.09 -7.48 -32.09
CA GLY A 615 28.52 -8.81 -32.22
C GLY A 615 27.17 -8.75 -32.94
N SER A 616 26.77 -9.86 -33.56
CA SER A 616 25.44 -9.99 -34.17
C SER A 616 24.37 -10.15 -33.10
N ASP A 617 23.16 -9.69 -33.38
CA ASP A 617 21.98 -10.04 -32.58
C ASP A 617 21.73 -11.56 -32.64
N GLY A 618 21.23 -12.12 -31.54
CA GLY A 618 20.82 -13.50 -31.48
C GLY A 618 19.59 -13.76 -32.35
N PRO A 619 19.40 -14.98 -32.86
CA PRO A 619 18.17 -15.31 -33.58
C PRO A 619 17.00 -15.49 -32.59
N ALA A 620 15.77 -15.32 -33.09
CA ALA A 620 14.57 -15.71 -32.36
C ALA A 620 14.51 -17.24 -32.14
N GLY A 621 13.84 -17.66 -31.07
CA GLY A 621 13.48 -19.05 -30.84
C GLY A 621 12.25 -19.46 -31.65
N LEU A 622 11.98 -20.77 -31.69
CA LEU A 622 10.79 -21.30 -32.36
C LEU A 622 9.56 -21.13 -31.46
N VAL A 623 8.48 -20.57 -31.98
CA VAL A 623 7.19 -20.50 -31.29
C VAL A 623 6.22 -21.47 -31.97
N ARG A 624 5.74 -22.47 -31.22
CA ARG A 624 4.71 -23.43 -31.66
C ARG A 624 3.43 -23.16 -30.89
N ILE A 625 2.32 -23.05 -31.59
CA ILE A 625 1.01 -22.78 -31.01
C ILE A 625 0.07 -23.86 -31.50
N GLU A 626 -0.45 -24.64 -30.57
CA GLU A 626 -1.24 -25.83 -30.89
C GLU A 626 -2.47 -25.89 -29.97
N PRO A 627 -3.62 -26.38 -30.48
CA PRO A 627 -4.74 -26.75 -29.62
C PRO A 627 -4.29 -27.80 -28.60
N ALA A 628 -4.61 -27.59 -27.33
CA ALA A 628 -4.47 -28.64 -26.34
C ALA A 628 -5.50 -29.73 -26.64
N ALA A 629 -5.06 -30.99 -26.68
CA ALA A 629 -6.00 -32.12 -26.75
C ALA A 629 -7.04 -31.95 -25.63
N ALA A 630 -8.32 -31.99 -26.00
CA ALA A 630 -9.40 -31.93 -25.02
C ALA A 630 -9.25 -33.17 -24.12
N ALA A 631 -8.81 -32.96 -22.87
CA ALA A 631 -9.16 -33.91 -21.84
C ALA A 631 -10.69 -33.86 -21.77
N SER A 632 -11.37 -34.98 -22.04
CA SER A 632 -12.82 -35.07 -21.90
C SER A 632 -13.20 -34.58 -20.50
N LEU A 633 -13.83 -33.40 -20.45
CA LEU A 633 -14.52 -32.93 -19.26
C LEU A 633 -15.92 -33.54 -19.35
N ASP A 634 -16.01 -34.82 -18.99
CA ASP A 634 -17.27 -35.43 -18.58
C ASP A 634 -17.49 -35.16 -17.08
#